data_AF-A0A1M4PS31-F1
#
_entry.id   AF-A0A1M4PS31-F1
#
_cell.length_a   1.000
_cell.length_b   1.000
_cell.length_c   1.000
_cell.angle_alpha   90.00
_cell.angle_beta   90.00
_cell.angle_gamma   90.00
#
_symmetry.space_group_name_H-M   'P 1'
#
loop_
_entity.id
_entity.type
_entity.pdbx_description
1 polymer ?
#
loop_
_entity_poly.entity_id
_entity_poly.type
_entity_poly.pdbx_seq_one_letter_code
_entity_poly.pdbx_strand_id
1 'polypeptide(L)'
;MSIDREIDDYENKLKDLEQESNYLGRKMERALDYFEKVKYKERLSNQLYQKNEELVFVDKKISFNERHRERKEAIVQGIKAGIRDLSSQISIILEDSNYREVKHSKALYRDVNKDNILEERKYIKDRLSEKQKGRSEIERQLKETEKNIERDGDLLKRKYAGANYPIDENIKFPFNGKILIEGLLTDIRELKEGLEKILPSLRKKEKFYEKKANRYELRLESFHKEFYDIIYFTQPLPSVKKQIFQERLEIEEKEKYLDTNYKRLKNQLEDIQNNIQNLEIKNGKYEFLLENIQGTVLTADIKQNLPYNREGTISKLICEMEDFTKNLETHKAMVDSERNQFVQFANINVKDIRLREMAVSGIKNKRVFHEVLEWEKNMGKTLNRVIRIHEKNMMEHDKELNQFIQYLYTYLSTLADEMRTIPKNTKVKIGDDWKEIFQIQVPSWEEEEGKEEIRKHVDWMISKLEKEEFLDEEGKEDQGKIKKAIENWLQSKQLLNIIMGGKEIKVRCRKVTNDGKVSNMYYSWESSNQWSGGEKWSKNMALFLGILNYVAEKKQHILPNQKRHRTVIMDNPFGKASSDHVLSPVFFIAEQLGFQFIALTAHGEGRFIRDYFPVVYSCKLRPSVEGDTSVLTKEKNINYAFFKDNDPMVIERIGEREQLSMFEI
;
A
#
# COMPACT_ATOMS: atom_id res chain seq x y z
N MET A 1 -72.27 -17.13 55.99
CA MET A 1 -71.52 -18.27 56.56
C MET A 1 -70.41 -18.84 55.66
N SER A 2 -70.53 -18.92 54.33
CA SER A 2 -69.39 -19.33 53.46
C SER A 2 -68.48 -18.17 53.08
N ILE A 3 -69.06 -17.00 52.77
CA ILE A 3 -68.32 -15.82 52.29
C ILE A 3 -67.53 -15.15 53.42
N ASP A 4 -68.09 -15.08 54.63
CA ASP A 4 -67.39 -14.48 55.78
C ASP A 4 -66.12 -15.25 56.17
N ARG A 5 -66.11 -16.58 55.98
CA ARG A 5 -64.91 -17.39 56.22
C ARG A 5 -63.85 -17.23 55.15
N GLU A 6 -64.25 -17.01 53.89
CA GLU A 6 -63.30 -16.71 52.82
C GLU A 6 -62.69 -15.32 53.00
N ILE A 7 -63.47 -14.33 53.44
CA ILE A 7 -62.97 -12.99 53.75
C ILE A 7 -61.95 -13.05 54.89
N ASP A 8 -62.25 -13.76 55.99
CA ASP A 8 -61.29 -13.94 57.10
C ASP A 8 -60.00 -14.66 56.65
N ASP A 9 -60.11 -15.66 55.76
CA ASP A 9 -58.93 -16.39 55.25
C ASP A 9 -58.08 -15.52 54.31
N TYR A 10 -58.72 -14.66 53.50
CA TYR A 10 -58.02 -13.67 52.68
C TYR A 10 -57.40 -12.54 53.51
N GLU A 11 -58.07 -12.05 54.56
CA GLU A 11 -57.51 -11.04 55.47
C GLU A 11 -56.31 -11.57 56.25
N ASN A 12 -56.34 -12.83 56.68
CA ASN A 12 -55.19 -13.47 57.32
C ASN A 12 -54.01 -13.64 56.34
N LYS A 13 -54.27 -14.07 55.10
CA LYS A 13 -53.23 -14.13 54.06
C LYS A 13 -52.66 -12.76 53.73
N LEU A 14 -53.48 -11.71 53.73
CA LEU A 14 -53.04 -10.34 53.49
C LEU A 14 -52.12 -9.86 54.63
N LYS A 15 -52.48 -10.15 55.89
CA LYS A 15 -51.62 -9.87 57.06
C LYS A 15 -50.31 -10.64 57.02
N ASP A 16 -50.33 -11.91 56.64
CA ASP A 16 -49.11 -12.72 56.52
C ASP A 16 -48.18 -12.16 55.43
N LEU A 17 -48.73 -11.79 54.27
CA LEU A 17 -47.97 -11.15 53.19
C LEU A 17 -47.45 -9.76 53.57
N GLU A 18 -48.20 -8.97 54.34
CA GLU A 18 -47.72 -7.69 54.87
C GLU A 18 -46.60 -7.86 55.90
N GLN A 19 -46.68 -8.88 56.76
CA GLN A 19 -45.60 -9.21 57.69
C GLN A 19 -44.35 -9.69 56.95
N GLU A 20 -44.52 -10.51 55.90
CA GLU A 20 -43.42 -11.00 55.08
C GLU A 20 -42.76 -9.88 54.27
N SER A 21 -43.56 -8.97 53.70
CA SER A 21 -43.10 -7.75 53.03
C SER A 21 -42.30 -6.85 53.98
N ASN A 22 -42.80 -6.62 55.20
CA ASN A 22 -42.08 -5.85 56.22
C ASN A 22 -40.79 -6.53 56.67
N TYR A 23 -40.77 -7.86 56.76
CA TYR A 23 -39.56 -8.64 57.09
C TYR A 23 -38.51 -8.56 55.97
N LEU A 24 -38.94 -8.66 54.70
CA LEU A 24 -38.07 -8.49 53.54
C LEU A 24 -37.56 -7.05 53.42
N GLY A 25 -38.40 -6.04 53.71
CA GLY A 25 -38.00 -4.64 53.78
C GLY A 25 -36.88 -4.39 54.79
N ARG A 26 -37.01 -4.94 56.01
CA ARG A 26 -35.94 -4.88 57.03
C ARG A 26 -34.66 -5.59 56.60
N LYS A 27 -34.75 -6.68 55.82
CA LYS A 27 -33.58 -7.35 55.25
C LYS A 27 -32.91 -6.53 54.15
N MET A 28 -33.68 -5.87 53.29
CA MET A 28 -33.13 -4.95 52.28
C MET A 28 -32.43 -3.75 52.94
N GLU A 29 -33.01 -3.20 54.00
CA GLU A 29 -32.40 -2.09 54.74
C GLU A 29 -31.06 -2.50 55.37
N ARG A 30 -31.00 -3.71 55.97
CA ARG A 30 -29.73 -4.29 56.45
C ARG A 30 -28.73 -4.59 55.33
N ALA A 31 -29.22 -4.99 54.15
CA ALA A 31 -28.36 -5.24 52.99
C ALA A 31 -27.77 -3.92 52.45
N LEU A 32 -28.56 -2.84 52.41
CA LEU A 32 -28.09 -1.51 52.03
C LEU A 32 -27.04 -0.97 53.02
N ASP A 33 -27.29 -1.08 54.33
CA ASP A 33 -26.30 -0.73 55.37
C ASP A 33 -25.01 -1.58 55.25
N TYR A 34 -25.15 -2.87 54.92
CA TYR A 34 -23.99 -3.72 54.63
C TYR A 34 -23.20 -3.22 53.42
N PHE A 35 -23.85 -2.87 52.31
CA PHE A 35 -23.17 -2.35 51.12
C PHE A 35 -22.51 -0.99 51.37
N GLU A 36 -23.11 -0.10 52.16
CA GLU A 36 -22.48 1.15 52.57
C GLU A 36 -21.24 0.89 53.44
N LYS A 37 -21.30 -0.04 54.40
CA LYS A 37 -20.16 -0.44 55.21
C LYS A 37 -19.04 -1.08 54.39
N VAL A 38 -19.37 -1.87 53.37
CA VAL A 38 -18.38 -2.44 52.44
C VAL A 38 -17.69 -1.35 51.65
N LYS A 39 -18.44 -0.40 51.07
CA LYS A 39 -17.87 0.76 50.37
C LYS A 39 -17.02 1.64 51.30
N TYR A 40 -17.44 1.82 52.55
CA TYR A 40 -16.69 2.55 53.56
C TYR A 40 -15.39 1.83 53.95
N LYS A 41 -15.43 0.49 54.08
CA LYS A 41 -14.26 -0.35 54.32
C LYS A 41 -13.27 -0.29 53.15
N GLU A 42 -13.75 -0.32 51.90
CA GLU A 42 -12.88 -0.14 50.72
C GLU A 42 -12.21 1.24 50.70
N ARG A 43 -12.96 2.31 51.01
CA ARG A 43 -12.38 3.66 51.14
C ARG A 43 -11.31 3.73 52.22
N LEU A 44 -11.57 3.15 53.39
CA LEU A 44 -10.58 3.07 54.49
C LEU A 44 -9.36 2.22 54.11
N SER A 45 -9.56 1.11 53.40
CA SER A 45 -8.47 0.25 52.92
C SER A 45 -7.57 0.99 51.94
N ASN A 46 -8.15 1.77 51.03
CA ASN A 46 -7.39 2.58 50.08
C ASN A 46 -6.62 3.71 50.78
N GLN A 47 -7.22 4.36 51.77
CA GLN A 47 -6.54 5.36 52.61
C GLN A 47 -5.39 4.74 53.43
N LEU A 48 -5.60 3.54 53.98
CA LEU A 48 -4.55 2.78 54.68
C LEU A 48 -3.41 2.40 53.73
N TYR A 49 -3.71 1.99 52.51
CA TYR A 49 -2.69 1.69 51.51
C TYR A 49 -1.84 2.93 51.18
N GLN A 50 -2.47 4.08 50.92
CA GLN A 50 -1.76 5.35 50.70
C GLN A 50 -0.90 5.75 51.89
N LYS A 51 -1.42 5.62 53.11
CA LYS A 51 -0.65 5.93 54.33
C LYS A 51 0.51 4.95 54.56
N ASN A 52 0.36 3.69 54.19
CA ASN A 52 1.44 2.71 54.25
C ASN A 52 2.54 3.00 53.21
N GLU A 53 2.19 3.46 52.00
CA GLU A 53 3.21 3.92 51.03
C GLU A 53 3.98 5.15 51.54
N GLU A 54 3.27 6.12 52.14
CA GLU A 54 3.91 7.27 52.79
C GLU A 54 4.85 6.82 53.92
N LEU A 55 4.44 5.85 54.74
CA LEU A 55 5.26 5.26 55.81
C LEU A 55 6.53 4.60 55.25
N VAL A 56 6.41 3.79 54.20
CA VAL A 56 7.58 3.15 53.55
C VAL A 56 8.55 4.20 53.00
N PHE A 57 8.04 5.32 52.48
CA PHE A 57 8.88 6.42 52.01
C PHE A 57 9.59 7.14 53.16
N VAL A 58 8.90 7.35 54.29
CA VAL A 58 9.49 7.91 55.51
C VAL A 58 10.54 6.98 56.10
N ASP A 59 10.28 5.68 56.18
CA ASP A 59 11.23 4.68 56.67
C ASP A 59 12.49 4.64 55.82
N LYS A 60 12.36 4.69 54.48
CA LYS A 60 13.51 4.82 53.58
C LYS A 60 14.33 6.09 53.85
N LYS A 61 13.69 7.22 54.16
CA LYS A 61 14.38 8.46 54.57
C LYS A 61 15.06 8.33 55.92
N ILE A 62 14.44 7.66 56.90
CA ILE A 62 15.02 7.41 58.21
C ILE A 62 16.27 6.53 58.07
N SER A 63 16.18 5.40 57.38
CA SER A 63 17.32 4.50 57.16
C SER A 63 18.47 5.19 56.41
N PHE A 64 18.16 6.07 55.45
CA PHE A 64 19.18 6.88 54.78
C PHE A 64 19.88 7.84 55.75
N ASN A 65 19.11 8.54 56.59
CA ASN A 65 19.64 9.46 57.58
C ASN A 65 20.44 8.76 58.69
N GLU A 66 20.03 7.56 59.13
CA GLU A 66 20.77 6.74 60.09
C GLU A 66 22.14 6.33 59.55
N ARG A 67 22.21 5.85 58.29
CA ARG A 67 23.49 5.56 57.63
C ARG A 67 24.39 6.78 57.52
N HIS A 68 23.81 7.96 57.28
CA HIS A 68 24.56 9.22 57.28
C HIS A 68 25.06 9.60 58.69
N ARG A 69 24.28 9.34 59.74
CA ARG A 69 24.67 9.57 61.13
C ARG A 69 25.81 8.65 61.54
N GLU A 70 25.72 7.35 61.27
CA GLU A 70 26.75 6.36 61.58
C GLU A 70 28.09 6.70 60.92
N ARG A 71 28.06 7.11 59.65
CA ARG A 71 29.28 7.56 58.94
C ARG A 71 29.93 8.77 59.62
N LYS A 72 29.13 9.74 60.07
CA LYS A 72 29.65 10.91 60.79
C LYS A 72 30.14 10.56 62.18
N GLU A 73 29.46 9.66 62.92
CA GLU A 73 29.91 9.18 64.23
C GLU A 73 31.25 8.43 64.15
N ALA A 74 31.46 7.61 63.11
CA ALA A 74 32.73 6.93 62.89
C ALA A 74 33.90 7.91 62.67
N ILE A 75 33.67 8.99 61.89
CA ILE A 75 34.67 10.05 61.67
C ILE A 75 35.01 10.76 63.00
N VAL A 76 34.00 11.08 63.81
CA VAL A 76 34.20 11.73 65.11
C VAL A 76 34.97 10.85 66.09
N GLN A 77 34.69 9.54 66.11
CA GLN A 77 35.44 8.60 66.94
C GLN A 77 36.90 8.48 66.51
N GLY A 78 37.19 8.47 65.21
CA GLY A 78 38.55 8.46 64.68
C GLY A 78 39.37 9.69 65.10
N ILE A 79 38.78 10.89 65.02
CA ILE A 79 39.44 12.13 65.47
C ILE A 79 39.68 12.11 66.99
N LYS A 80 38.73 11.62 67.79
CA LYS A 80 38.89 11.50 69.25
C LYS A 80 40.00 10.51 69.63
N ALA A 81 40.17 9.42 68.89
CA ALA A 81 41.26 8.47 69.11
C ALA A 81 42.62 9.12 68.82
N GLY A 82 42.75 9.84 67.71
CA GLY A 82 43.98 10.57 67.36
C GLY A 82 44.40 11.62 68.41
N ILE A 83 43.42 12.33 69.00
CA ILE A 83 43.69 13.27 70.10
C ILE A 83 44.22 12.56 71.35
N ARG A 84 43.71 11.37 71.68
CA ARG A 84 44.18 10.59 72.84
C ARG A 84 45.61 10.09 72.65
N ASP A 85 45.95 9.62 71.46
CA ASP A 85 47.31 9.14 71.16
C ASP A 85 48.34 10.27 71.31
N LEU A 86 48.07 11.45 70.76
CA LEU A 86 48.95 12.62 70.92
C LEU A 86 49.08 13.04 72.39
N SER A 87 48.00 12.98 73.16
CA SER A 87 48.02 13.29 74.60
C SER A 87 48.84 12.28 75.41
N SER A 88 48.79 11.00 75.04
CA SER A 88 49.58 9.93 75.66
C SER A 88 51.08 10.10 75.38
N GLN A 89 51.45 10.46 74.15
CA GLN A 89 52.85 10.70 73.79
C GLN A 89 53.45 11.88 74.57
N ILE A 90 52.69 12.97 74.76
CA ILE A 90 53.13 14.11 75.58
C ILE A 90 53.33 13.70 77.05
N SER A 91 52.43 12.86 77.58
CA SER A 91 52.49 12.40 78.98
C SER A 91 53.72 11.53 79.24
N ILE A 92 54.07 10.63 78.31
CA ILE A 92 55.25 9.75 78.42
C ILE A 92 56.55 10.57 78.51
N ILE A 93 56.68 11.67 77.76
CA ILE A 93 57.88 12.52 77.78
C ILE A 93 57.98 13.29 79.12
N LEU A 94 56.86 13.70 79.71
CA LEU A 94 56.83 14.42 80.99
C LEU A 94 57.08 13.52 82.22
N GLU A 95 56.95 12.20 82.07
CA GLU A 95 57.16 11.21 83.14
C GLU A 95 58.56 10.59 83.21
N ASP A 96 59.42 10.75 82.20
CA ASP A 96 60.81 10.25 82.23
C ASP A 96 61.57 10.86 83.44
N SER A 97 62.04 10.00 84.35
CA SER A 97 62.74 10.40 85.58
C SER A 97 63.98 11.23 85.28
N ASN A 98 64.64 10.98 84.15
CA ASN A 98 65.81 11.74 83.73
C ASN A 98 65.43 13.14 83.23
N TYR A 99 64.27 13.30 82.56
CA TYR A 99 63.79 14.61 82.11
C TYR A 99 63.35 15.51 83.28
N ARG A 100 62.77 14.92 84.34
CA ARG A 100 62.37 15.65 85.57
C ARG A 100 63.55 16.26 86.33
N GLU A 101 64.70 15.58 86.37
CA GLU A 101 65.89 16.06 87.08
C GLU A 101 66.61 17.21 86.36
N VAL A 102 66.54 17.30 85.03
CA VAL A 102 67.17 18.38 84.22
C VAL A 102 66.21 19.46 83.73
N LYS A 103 64.92 19.38 84.09
CA LYS A 103 63.85 20.33 83.69
C LYS A 103 64.17 21.81 83.95
N HIS A 104 65.01 22.10 84.95
CA HIS A 104 65.37 23.46 85.36
C HIS A 104 66.75 23.92 84.87
N SER A 105 67.41 23.12 84.02
CA SER A 105 68.76 23.36 83.49
C SER A 105 68.69 23.84 82.04
N LYS A 106 69.53 24.80 81.63
CA LYS A 106 69.62 25.19 80.21
C LYS A 106 70.27 24.08 79.38
N ALA A 107 69.61 23.70 78.28
CA ALA A 107 70.12 22.70 77.36
C ALA A 107 71.35 23.22 76.60
N LEU A 108 72.47 22.50 76.71
CA LEU A 108 73.65 22.67 75.88
C LEU A 108 73.72 21.47 74.94
N TYR A 109 73.66 21.73 73.63
CA TYR A 109 73.75 20.66 72.64
C TYR A 109 75.19 20.14 72.57
N ARG A 110 75.35 18.83 72.79
CA ARG A 110 76.57 18.07 72.48
C ARG A 110 76.16 16.88 71.61
N ASP A 111 76.92 16.64 70.56
CA ASP A 111 76.69 15.57 69.58
C ASP A 111 77.12 14.19 70.14
N VAL A 112 76.53 13.77 71.26
CA VAL A 112 76.83 12.48 71.93
C VAL A 112 75.54 11.79 72.38
N ASN A 113 75.48 10.47 72.21
CA ASN A 113 74.30 9.63 72.46
C ASN A 113 73.90 9.57 73.96
N LYS A 114 72.57 9.47 74.24
CA LYS A 114 71.95 9.61 75.58
C LYS A 114 72.53 8.65 76.64
N ASP A 115 72.88 7.43 76.26
CA ASP A 115 73.33 6.39 77.20
C ASP A 115 74.75 6.64 77.75
N ASN A 116 75.65 7.21 76.94
CA ASN A 116 77.03 7.52 77.40
C ASN A 116 77.05 8.60 78.49
N ILE A 117 76.09 9.53 78.46
CA ILE A 117 75.95 10.59 79.47
C ILE A 117 75.50 10.01 80.82
N LEU A 118 74.72 8.93 80.82
CA LEU A 118 74.22 8.29 82.03
C LEU A 118 75.28 7.40 82.72
N GLU A 119 76.25 6.85 81.98
CA GLU A 119 77.33 6.02 82.54
C GLU A 119 78.41 6.85 83.28
N GLU A 120 78.83 8.00 82.72
CA GLU A 120 79.76 8.92 83.41
C GLU A 120 79.19 9.41 84.75
N ARG A 121 77.87 9.62 84.80
CA ARG A 121 77.16 10.03 86.02
C ARG A 121 77.25 8.97 87.13
N LYS A 122 77.23 7.68 86.77
CA LYS A 122 77.29 6.57 87.74
C LYS A 122 78.72 6.37 88.27
N TYR A 123 79.73 6.54 87.41
CA TYR A 123 81.15 6.46 87.78
C TYR A 123 81.59 7.51 88.81
N ILE A 124 81.06 8.74 88.73
CA ILE A 124 81.37 9.81 89.70
C ILE A 124 80.78 9.51 91.09
N LYS A 125 79.64 8.82 91.15
CA LYS A 125 78.93 8.51 92.40
C LYS A 125 79.64 7.44 93.24
N ASP A 126 80.28 6.46 92.61
CA ASP A 126 80.98 5.37 93.30
C ASP A 126 82.36 5.79 93.84
N ARG A 127 82.97 6.84 93.26
CA ARG A 127 84.29 7.37 93.67
C ARG A 127 84.29 8.10 95.02
N LEU A 128 83.11 8.39 95.58
CA LEU A 128 82.93 9.20 96.80
C LEU A 128 82.99 8.40 98.12
N SER A 129 83.14 7.07 98.10
CA SER A 129 82.77 6.20 99.25
C SER A 129 83.89 5.31 99.88
N GLU A 130 85.17 5.70 99.87
CA GLU A 130 86.31 4.86 100.33
C GLU A 130 86.62 4.81 101.88
N LYS A 131 86.83 3.56 102.42
CA LYS A 131 87.71 3.11 103.56
C LYS A 131 87.28 3.38 105.03
N GLN A 132 87.74 2.73 106.13
CA GLN A 132 88.49 1.49 106.52
C GLN A 132 88.46 1.27 108.08
N LYS A 133 88.28 0.01 108.50
CA LYS A 133 88.92 -0.78 109.59
C LYS A 133 89.81 -0.11 110.69
N GLY A 134 89.18 0.29 111.79
CA GLY A 134 89.69 0.21 113.18
C GLY A 134 88.60 -0.23 114.19
N ARG A 135 87.41 -0.56 113.65
CA ARG A 135 86.17 -0.85 114.37
C ARG A 135 85.96 -2.35 114.61
N SER A 136 86.80 -3.22 114.04
CA SER A 136 86.57 -4.67 113.98
C SER A 136 86.65 -5.39 115.34
N GLU A 137 87.38 -4.85 116.32
CA GLU A 137 87.43 -5.42 117.68
C GLU A 137 86.17 -5.02 118.49
N ILE A 138 85.74 -3.76 118.36
CA ILE A 138 84.54 -3.22 119.03
C ILE A 138 83.26 -3.74 118.34
N GLU A 139 83.23 -3.87 117.02
CA GLU A 139 82.14 -4.48 116.24
C GLU A 139 81.99 -5.97 116.52
N ARG A 140 83.03 -6.67 116.98
CA ARG A 140 82.88 -8.07 117.35
C ARG A 140 82.12 -8.20 118.67
N GLN A 141 82.41 -7.36 119.65
CA GLN A 141 81.64 -7.30 120.90
C GLN A 141 80.24 -6.71 120.66
N LEU A 142 80.12 -5.65 119.85
CA LEU A 142 78.83 -5.06 119.46
C LEU A 142 77.97 -6.05 118.68
N LYS A 143 78.51 -6.83 117.73
CA LYS A 143 77.76 -7.87 117.01
C LYS A 143 77.27 -8.99 117.91
N GLU A 144 77.99 -9.31 118.97
CA GLU A 144 77.60 -10.38 119.89
C GLU A 144 76.47 -9.92 120.81
N THR A 145 76.54 -8.68 121.31
CA THR A 145 75.41 -8.04 122.01
C THR A 145 74.23 -7.70 121.10
N GLU A 146 74.46 -7.23 119.88
CA GLU A 146 73.42 -6.97 118.88
C GLU A 146 72.74 -8.27 118.46
N LYS A 147 73.49 -9.37 118.24
CA LYS A 147 72.88 -10.68 117.98
C LYS A 147 72.05 -11.20 119.15
N ASN A 148 72.42 -10.89 120.39
CA ASN A 148 71.63 -11.30 121.55
C ASN A 148 70.38 -10.41 121.71
N ILE A 149 70.49 -9.09 121.52
CA ILE A 149 69.33 -8.18 121.52
C ILE A 149 68.39 -8.48 120.35
N GLU A 150 68.92 -8.81 119.18
CA GLU A 150 68.15 -9.17 117.99
C GLU A 150 67.52 -10.56 118.14
N ARG A 151 68.22 -11.54 118.74
CA ARG A 151 67.61 -12.83 119.10
C ARG A 151 66.51 -12.70 120.14
N ASP A 152 66.74 -11.94 121.20
CA ASP A 152 65.76 -11.77 122.28
C ASP A 152 64.59 -10.90 121.80
N GLY A 153 64.84 -9.88 120.98
CA GLY A 153 63.83 -9.07 120.31
C GLY A 153 63.01 -9.85 119.30
N ASP A 154 63.63 -10.73 118.50
CA ASP A 154 62.92 -11.63 117.59
C ASP A 154 62.16 -12.73 118.32
N LEU A 155 62.68 -13.25 119.43
CA LEU A 155 61.93 -14.16 120.31
C LEU A 155 60.72 -13.46 120.93
N LEU A 156 60.87 -12.19 121.34
CA LEU A 156 59.77 -11.38 121.85
C LEU A 156 58.73 -11.11 120.75
N LYS A 157 59.16 -10.69 119.55
CA LYS A 157 58.27 -10.48 118.39
C LYS A 157 57.59 -11.77 117.95
N ARG A 158 58.28 -12.92 117.97
CA ARG A 158 57.66 -14.23 117.68
C ARG A 158 56.65 -14.63 118.76
N LYS A 159 56.91 -14.30 120.03
CA LYS A 159 55.94 -14.53 121.11
C LYS A 159 54.74 -13.57 121.03
N TYR A 160 54.94 -12.31 120.66
CA TYR A 160 53.86 -11.36 120.40
C TYR A 160 53.04 -11.74 119.15
N ALA A 161 53.69 -12.09 118.05
CA ALA A 161 53.03 -12.54 116.81
C ALA A 161 52.36 -13.91 116.95
N GLY A 162 52.84 -14.75 117.88
CA GLY A 162 52.22 -16.04 118.23
C GLY A 162 51.15 -15.94 119.32
N ALA A 163 50.89 -14.76 119.88
CA ALA A 163 49.83 -14.55 120.84
C ALA A 163 48.49 -14.35 120.10
N ASN A 164 47.48 -15.15 120.45
CA ASN A 164 46.15 -15.09 119.81
C ASN A 164 45.36 -13.80 120.10
N TYR A 165 45.87 -12.92 120.97
CA TYR A 165 45.20 -11.70 121.40
C TYR A 165 46.20 -10.54 121.48
N PRO A 166 45.80 -9.30 121.11
CA PRO A 166 46.67 -8.13 121.16
C PRO A 166 47.04 -7.79 122.62
N ILE A 167 48.33 -7.65 122.90
CA ILE A 167 48.87 -7.41 124.24
C ILE A 167 49.18 -5.92 124.40
N ASP A 168 48.63 -5.29 125.43
CA ASP A 168 48.83 -3.87 125.73
C ASP A 168 50.05 -3.70 126.67
N GLU A 169 51.10 -3.02 126.18
CA GLU A 169 52.40 -2.92 126.84
C GLU A 169 52.40 -2.02 128.09
N ASN A 170 51.33 -1.24 128.32
CA ASN A 170 51.27 -0.25 129.40
C ASN A 170 50.62 -0.75 130.71
N ILE A 171 50.18 -2.01 130.78
CA ILE A 171 49.53 -2.56 131.99
C ILE A 171 50.57 -3.09 132.99
N LYS A 172 50.59 -2.52 134.20
CA LYS A 172 51.35 -3.06 135.34
C LYS A 172 50.65 -4.30 135.91
N PHE A 173 51.38 -5.42 136.02
CA PHE A 173 50.86 -6.71 136.44
C PHE A 173 50.22 -6.66 137.85
N PRO A 174 48.92 -6.97 138.01
CA PRO A 174 48.23 -6.87 139.30
C PRO A 174 48.65 -7.98 140.28
N PHE A 175 48.62 -7.68 141.58
CA PHE A 175 49.15 -8.56 142.64
C PHE A 175 48.46 -9.94 142.72
N ASN A 176 47.21 -10.07 142.27
CA ASN A 176 46.47 -11.34 142.16
C ASN A 176 46.45 -11.94 140.74
N GLY A 177 47.36 -11.51 139.85
CA GLY A 177 47.36 -11.86 138.43
C GLY A 177 47.50 -13.36 138.12
N LYS A 178 48.11 -14.17 139.00
CA LYS A 178 48.24 -15.62 138.77
C LYS A 178 46.89 -16.36 138.83
N ILE A 179 45.99 -15.97 139.74
CA ILE A 179 44.68 -16.64 139.91
C ILE A 179 43.73 -16.27 138.76
N LEU A 180 43.80 -15.02 138.30
CA LEU A 180 42.97 -14.51 137.20
C LEU A 180 43.34 -15.15 135.85
N ILE A 181 44.63 -15.45 135.63
CA ILE A 181 45.10 -16.16 134.44
C ILE A 181 44.61 -17.61 134.42
N GLU A 182 44.59 -18.30 135.56
CA GLU A 182 44.05 -19.67 135.63
C GLU A 182 42.54 -19.72 135.32
N GLY A 183 41.77 -18.76 135.84
CA GLY A 183 40.34 -18.63 135.51
C GLY A 183 40.06 -18.33 134.03
N LEU A 184 40.80 -17.39 133.43
CA LEU A 184 40.67 -17.07 132.01
C LEU A 184 41.12 -18.22 131.10
N LEU A 185 42.09 -19.04 131.52
CA LEU A 185 42.51 -20.24 130.79
C LEU A 185 41.43 -21.34 130.77
N THR A 186 40.65 -21.49 131.85
CA THR A 186 39.47 -22.36 131.86
C THR A 186 38.39 -21.86 130.92
N ASP A 187 38.06 -20.56 130.94
CA ASP A 187 37.03 -19.99 130.07
C ASP A 187 37.41 -20.06 128.58
N ILE A 188 38.69 -19.85 128.25
CA ILE A 188 39.20 -19.98 126.87
C ILE A 188 39.11 -21.44 126.38
N ARG A 189 39.29 -22.44 127.25
CA ARG A 189 39.13 -23.85 126.88
C ARG A 189 37.68 -24.18 126.57
N GLU A 190 36.73 -23.76 127.41
CA GLU A 190 35.30 -24.00 127.17
C GLU A 190 34.82 -23.33 125.87
N LEU A 191 35.23 -22.09 125.63
CA LEU A 191 34.86 -21.36 124.41
C LEU A 191 35.50 -21.98 123.15
N LYS A 192 36.73 -22.51 123.23
CA LYS A 192 37.35 -23.24 122.11
C LYS A 192 36.64 -24.55 121.79
N GLU A 193 36.21 -25.31 122.79
CA GLU A 193 35.42 -26.53 122.56
C GLU A 193 34.08 -26.23 121.90
N GLY A 194 33.43 -25.11 122.26
CA GLY A 194 32.22 -24.62 121.57
C GLY A 194 32.47 -24.27 120.10
N LEU A 195 33.58 -23.59 119.81
CA LEU A 195 33.96 -23.16 118.45
C LEU A 195 34.35 -24.35 117.55
N GLU A 196 35.07 -25.34 118.09
CA GLU A 196 35.45 -26.56 117.37
C GLU A 196 34.25 -27.45 117.01
N LYS A 197 33.16 -27.41 117.79
CA LYS A 197 31.91 -28.11 117.45
C LYS A 197 31.12 -27.44 116.32
N ILE A 198 31.14 -26.11 116.23
CA ILE A 198 30.32 -25.34 115.28
C ILE A 198 30.95 -25.27 113.88
N LEU A 199 32.27 -25.06 113.80
CA LEU A 199 33.01 -24.88 112.53
C LEU A 199 32.82 -26.02 111.51
N PRO A 200 32.83 -27.32 111.89
CA PRO A 200 32.60 -28.43 110.96
C PRO A 200 31.17 -28.43 110.40
N SER A 201 30.18 -28.00 111.20
CA SER A 201 28.78 -27.95 110.78
C SER A 201 28.53 -26.85 109.75
N LEU A 202 29.16 -25.68 109.93
CA LEU A 202 29.09 -24.55 109.01
C LEU A 202 29.72 -24.92 107.66
N ARG A 203 30.94 -25.45 107.67
CA ARG A 203 31.66 -25.87 106.45
C ARG A 203 30.92 -26.99 105.69
N LYS A 204 30.22 -27.88 106.40
CA LYS A 204 29.37 -28.91 105.75
C LYS A 204 28.16 -28.28 105.07
N LYS A 205 27.49 -27.30 105.69
CA LYS A 205 26.35 -26.61 105.08
C LYS A 205 26.74 -25.73 103.89
N GLU A 206 27.85 -25.01 103.97
CA GLU A 206 28.37 -24.20 102.85
C GLU A 206 28.71 -25.06 101.63
N LYS A 207 29.46 -26.16 101.82
CA LYS A 207 29.75 -27.11 100.73
C LYS A 207 28.50 -27.75 100.15
N PHE A 208 27.45 -27.94 100.96
CA PHE A 208 26.18 -28.47 100.47
C PHE A 208 25.42 -27.42 99.62
N TYR A 209 25.45 -26.15 100.04
CA TYR A 209 24.87 -25.05 99.28
C TYR A 209 25.59 -24.85 97.94
N GLU A 210 26.92 -24.76 97.93
CA GLU A 210 27.71 -24.65 96.68
C GLU A 210 27.41 -25.81 95.70
N LYS A 211 27.36 -27.05 96.21
CA LYS A 211 27.02 -28.21 95.36
C LYS A 211 25.61 -28.11 94.77
N LYS A 212 24.64 -27.53 95.50
CA LYS A 212 23.27 -27.35 95.01
C LYS A 212 23.16 -26.17 94.03
N ALA A 213 23.86 -25.07 94.29
CA ALA A 213 23.94 -23.91 93.42
C ALA A 213 24.56 -24.26 92.06
N ASN A 214 25.73 -24.90 92.06
CA ASN A 214 26.39 -25.33 90.82
C ASN A 214 25.52 -26.33 90.02
N ARG A 215 24.79 -27.21 90.70
CA ARG A 215 23.88 -28.16 90.04
C ARG A 215 22.65 -27.49 89.44
N TYR A 216 22.21 -26.37 90.02
CA TYR A 216 21.11 -25.57 89.48
C TYR A 216 21.58 -24.78 88.26
N GLU A 217 22.72 -24.10 88.34
CA GLU A 217 23.30 -23.34 87.22
C GLU A 217 23.60 -24.23 86.02
N LEU A 218 24.24 -25.40 86.21
CA LEU A 218 24.50 -26.34 85.11
C LEU A 218 23.20 -26.81 84.42
N ARG A 219 22.11 -26.97 85.18
CA ARG A 219 20.82 -27.38 84.63
C ARG A 219 20.12 -26.24 83.88
N LEU A 220 20.27 -25.02 84.37
CA LEU A 220 19.72 -23.82 83.75
C LEU A 220 20.43 -23.51 82.43
N GLU A 221 21.76 -23.63 82.39
CA GLU A 221 22.54 -23.54 81.15
C GLU A 221 22.19 -24.65 80.15
N SER A 222 21.99 -25.88 80.63
CA SER A 222 21.60 -27.00 79.77
C SER A 222 20.20 -26.81 79.18
N PHE A 223 19.27 -26.20 79.94
CA PHE A 223 17.92 -25.91 79.49
C PHE A 223 17.91 -24.82 78.39
N HIS A 224 18.63 -23.71 78.60
CA HIS A 224 18.68 -22.62 77.63
C HIS A 224 19.43 -22.94 76.32
N LYS A 225 20.17 -24.06 76.28
CA LYS A 225 20.74 -24.59 75.03
C LYS A 225 19.69 -25.22 74.12
N GLU A 226 18.64 -25.82 74.67
CA GLU A 226 17.60 -26.51 73.90
C GLU A 226 16.30 -25.68 73.76
N PHE A 227 16.01 -24.78 74.70
CA PHE A 227 14.76 -24.01 74.73
C PHE A 227 14.98 -22.53 75.06
N TYR A 228 14.28 -21.63 74.37
CA TYR A 228 14.45 -20.18 74.51
C TYR A 228 13.88 -19.62 75.82
N ASP A 229 12.72 -20.12 76.29
CA ASP A 229 12.02 -19.60 77.47
C ASP A 229 11.46 -20.70 78.38
N ILE A 230 11.46 -20.45 79.70
CA ILE A 230 10.80 -21.30 80.70
C ILE A 230 9.35 -20.84 80.85
N ILE A 231 8.41 -21.62 80.30
CA ILE A 231 6.98 -21.33 80.42
C ILE A 231 6.44 -21.96 81.72
N TYR A 232 5.85 -21.12 82.57
CA TYR A 232 5.17 -21.57 83.79
C TYR A 232 3.72 -21.93 83.49
N PHE A 233 3.38 -23.21 83.64
CA PHE A 233 2.00 -23.67 83.44
C PHE A 233 1.15 -23.42 84.68
N THR A 234 0.00 -22.78 84.49
CA THR A 234 -1.01 -22.55 85.55
C THR A 234 -1.95 -23.74 85.76
N GLN A 235 -1.83 -24.79 84.94
CA GLN A 235 -2.68 -25.98 84.94
C GLN A 235 -1.87 -27.27 85.24
N PRO A 236 -2.53 -28.36 85.67
CA PRO A 236 -1.86 -29.64 85.92
C PRO A 236 -1.14 -30.18 84.66
N LEU A 237 0.12 -30.58 84.83
CA LEU A 237 1.02 -31.09 83.78
C LEU A 237 0.39 -32.18 82.85
N PRO A 238 -0.46 -33.11 83.33
CA PRO A 238 -1.11 -34.09 82.45
C PRO A 238 -2.10 -33.47 81.46
N SER A 239 -2.79 -32.38 81.83
CA SER A 239 -3.73 -31.67 80.97
C SER A 239 -2.99 -30.85 79.91
N VAL A 240 -1.89 -30.21 80.28
CA VAL A 240 -1.00 -29.48 79.37
C VAL A 240 -0.39 -30.43 78.33
N LYS A 241 0.03 -31.63 78.72
CA LYS A 241 0.56 -32.64 77.78
C LYS A 241 -0.49 -33.08 76.75
N LYS A 242 -1.76 -33.18 77.15
CA LYS A 242 -2.86 -33.47 76.22
C LYS A 242 -3.14 -32.30 75.28
N GLN A 243 -3.12 -31.06 75.77
CA GLN A 243 -3.29 -29.86 74.95
C GLN A 243 -2.16 -29.71 73.92
N ILE A 244 -0.90 -29.83 74.34
CA ILE A 244 0.27 -29.76 73.43
C ILE A 244 0.19 -30.87 72.36
N PHE A 245 -0.28 -32.06 72.73
CA PHE A 245 -0.47 -33.15 71.76
C PHE A 245 -1.59 -32.84 70.75
N GLN A 246 -2.71 -32.27 71.21
CA GLN A 246 -3.80 -31.82 70.32
C GLN A 246 -3.36 -30.67 69.41
N GLU A 247 -2.69 -29.65 69.95
CA GLU A 247 -2.15 -28.54 69.17
C GLU A 247 -1.14 -29.03 68.12
N ARG A 248 -0.29 -29.99 68.48
CA ARG A 248 0.65 -30.60 67.53
C ARG A 248 -0.09 -31.32 66.40
N LEU A 249 -1.13 -32.08 66.70
CA LEU A 249 -1.95 -32.73 65.68
C LEU A 249 -2.65 -31.71 64.77
N GLU A 250 -3.22 -30.63 65.33
CA GLU A 250 -3.83 -29.56 64.53
C GLU A 250 -2.80 -28.85 63.64
N ILE A 251 -1.57 -28.65 64.11
CA ILE A 251 -0.48 -28.06 63.32
C ILE A 251 -0.07 -29.01 62.19
N GLU A 252 0.07 -30.32 62.45
CA GLU A 252 0.40 -31.31 61.42
C GLU A 252 -0.71 -31.43 60.36
N GLU A 253 -1.99 -31.33 60.75
CA GLU A 253 -3.12 -31.27 59.81
C GLU A 253 -3.11 -30.00 58.97
N LYS A 254 -2.85 -28.84 59.59
CA LYS A 254 -2.69 -27.56 58.88
C LYS A 254 -1.52 -27.59 57.91
N GLU A 255 -0.39 -28.18 58.29
CA GLU A 255 0.79 -28.33 57.43
C GLU A 255 0.46 -29.18 56.19
N LYS A 256 -0.20 -30.33 56.38
CA LYS A 256 -0.65 -31.18 55.27
C LYS A 256 -1.64 -30.47 54.35
N TYR A 257 -2.58 -29.71 54.91
CA TYR A 257 -3.54 -28.91 54.15
C TYR A 257 -2.87 -27.80 53.34
N LEU A 258 -1.89 -27.10 53.94
CA LEU A 258 -1.11 -26.06 53.27
C LEU A 258 -0.24 -26.65 52.15
N ASP A 259 0.40 -27.80 52.36
CA ASP A 259 1.24 -28.45 51.36
C ASP A 259 0.42 -28.97 50.16
N THR A 260 -0.77 -29.55 50.42
CA THR A 260 -1.70 -29.94 49.34
C THR A 260 -2.23 -28.72 48.57
N ASN A 261 -2.59 -27.65 49.26
CA ASN A 261 -2.99 -26.40 48.60
C ASN A 261 -1.86 -25.77 47.79
N TYR A 262 -0.63 -25.78 48.33
CA TYR A 262 0.55 -25.27 47.64
C TYR A 262 0.79 -26.03 46.34
N LYS A 263 0.75 -27.37 46.36
CA LYS A 263 0.86 -28.21 45.16
C LYS A 263 -0.24 -27.91 44.14
N ARG A 264 -1.49 -27.76 44.60
CA ARG A 264 -2.61 -27.40 43.72
C ARG A 264 -2.41 -26.03 43.06
N LEU A 265 -2.04 -25.02 43.84
CA LEU A 265 -1.82 -23.66 43.33
C LEU A 265 -0.62 -23.61 42.39
N LYS A 266 0.45 -24.35 42.67
CA LYS A 266 1.61 -24.46 41.79
C LYS A 266 1.24 -25.04 40.42
N ASN A 267 0.49 -26.14 40.41
CA ASN A 267 0.03 -26.75 39.14
C ASN A 267 -0.90 -25.81 38.36
N GLN A 268 -1.76 -25.05 39.05
CA GLN A 268 -2.60 -24.03 38.40
C GLN A 268 -1.78 -22.89 37.80
N LEU A 269 -0.70 -22.49 38.48
CA LEU A 269 0.19 -21.43 38.01
C LEU A 269 0.96 -21.90 36.76
N GLU A 270 1.49 -23.12 36.76
CA GLU A 270 2.14 -23.73 35.59
C GLU A 270 1.16 -23.86 34.41
N ASP A 271 -0.08 -24.31 34.63
CA ASP A 271 -1.14 -24.37 33.61
C ASP A 271 -1.41 -22.97 33.00
N ILE A 272 -1.55 -21.95 33.84
CA ILE A 272 -1.77 -20.57 33.37
C ILE A 272 -0.58 -20.06 32.56
N GLN A 273 0.65 -20.28 33.03
CA GLN A 273 1.86 -19.84 32.33
C GLN A 273 2.01 -20.48 30.95
N ASN A 274 1.78 -21.80 30.85
CA ASN A 274 1.85 -22.51 29.57
C ASN A 274 0.81 -21.98 28.58
N ASN A 275 -0.42 -21.71 29.04
CA ASN A 275 -1.47 -21.15 28.20
C ASN A 275 -1.17 -19.71 27.74
N ILE A 276 -0.60 -18.86 28.61
CA ILE A 276 -0.16 -17.52 28.24
C ILE A 276 0.95 -17.60 27.18
N GLN A 277 1.95 -18.46 27.38
CA GLN A 277 3.03 -18.63 26.42
C GLN A 277 2.52 -19.11 25.05
N ASN A 278 1.54 -20.03 25.02
CA ASN A 278 0.89 -20.47 23.79
C ASN A 278 0.18 -19.31 23.07
N LEU A 279 -0.55 -18.47 23.82
CA LEU A 279 -1.20 -17.28 23.28
C LEU A 279 -0.19 -16.28 22.72
N GLU A 280 0.95 -16.06 23.38
CA GLU A 280 2.02 -15.20 22.88
C GLU A 280 2.61 -15.70 21.56
N ILE A 281 2.91 -17.01 21.46
CA ILE A 281 3.41 -17.64 20.23
C ILE A 281 2.39 -17.47 19.09
N LYS A 282 1.11 -17.70 19.37
CA LYS A 282 0.03 -17.57 18.38
C LYS A 282 -0.22 -16.12 18.01
N ASN A 283 -0.07 -15.17 18.93
CA ASN A 283 -0.10 -13.76 18.62
C ASN A 283 1.04 -13.37 17.68
N GLY A 284 2.23 -13.95 17.82
CA GLY A 284 3.32 -13.73 16.86
C GLY A 284 2.97 -14.16 15.42
N LYS A 285 2.05 -15.12 15.25
CA LYS A 285 1.62 -15.62 13.93
C LYS A 285 0.41 -14.86 13.36
N TYR A 286 -0.54 -14.48 14.20
CA TYR A 286 -1.84 -13.93 13.77
C TYR A 286 -2.09 -12.48 14.21
N GLU A 287 -1.19 -11.90 15.00
CA GLU A 287 -1.13 -10.48 15.39
C GLU A 287 -2.44 -9.91 15.95
N PHE A 288 -3.16 -10.68 16.76
CA PHE A 288 -4.45 -10.27 17.31
C PHE A 288 -4.37 -9.20 18.44
N LEU A 289 -3.16 -8.85 18.91
CA LEU A 289 -2.92 -7.79 19.91
C LEU A 289 -2.53 -6.42 19.31
N LEU A 290 -2.66 -6.22 18.00
CA LEU A 290 -2.39 -4.91 17.38
C LEU A 290 -3.37 -3.83 17.89
N GLU A 291 -2.89 -2.59 18.07
CA GLU A 291 -3.66 -1.46 18.63
C GLU A 291 -4.95 -1.12 17.85
N ASN A 292 -5.03 -1.53 16.59
CA ASN A 292 -6.16 -1.33 15.70
C ASN A 292 -7.27 -2.38 15.85
N ILE A 293 -7.05 -3.44 16.64
CA ILE A 293 -8.04 -4.49 16.93
C ILE A 293 -8.75 -4.15 18.24
N GLN A 294 -10.05 -3.88 18.17
CA GLN A 294 -10.85 -3.63 19.37
C GLN A 294 -11.12 -4.94 20.10
N GLY A 295 -10.74 -5.00 21.38
CA GLY A 295 -11.01 -6.13 22.24
C GLY A 295 -12.52 -6.40 22.37
N THR A 296 -12.93 -7.63 22.10
CA THR A 296 -14.32 -8.08 22.27
C THR A 296 -14.56 -8.55 23.70
N VAL A 297 -15.80 -8.35 24.18
CA VAL A 297 -16.21 -8.87 25.49
C VAL A 297 -16.38 -10.37 25.39
N LEU A 298 -15.67 -11.13 26.22
CA LEU A 298 -15.82 -12.58 26.32
C LEU A 298 -17.26 -12.95 26.68
N THR A 299 -17.84 -13.88 25.91
CA THR A 299 -19.16 -14.47 26.16
C THR A 299 -19.21 -15.15 27.54
N ALA A 300 -20.40 -15.17 28.14
CA ALA A 300 -20.61 -15.69 29.50
C ALA A 300 -20.15 -17.16 29.65
N ASP A 301 -20.35 -17.98 28.61
CA ASP A 301 -19.90 -19.38 28.56
C ASP A 301 -18.38 -19.52 28.59
N ILE A 302 -17.65 -18.61 27.93
CA ILE A 302 -16.19 -18.61 27.92
C ILE A 302 -15.66 -18.19 29.30
N LYS A 303 -16.30 -17.20 29.95
CA LYS A 303 -15.95 -16.77 31.31
C LYS A 303 -16.16 -17.87 32.36
N GLN A 304 -17.22 -18.69 32.21
CA GLN A 304 -17.49 -19.80 33.13
C GLN A 304 -16.55 -21.00 32.90
N ASN A 305 -16.16 -21.28 31.66
CA ASN A 305 -15.32 -22.45 31.34
C ASN A 305 -13.81 -22.18 31.52
N LEU A 306 -13.36 -20.93 31.42
CA LEU A 306 -11.96 -20.52 31.58
C LEU A 306 -11.30 -21.03 32.89
N PRO A 307 -11.93 -20.97 34.08
CA PRO A 307 -11.30 -21.45 35.31
C PRO A 307 -11.06 -22.96 35.36
N TYR A 308 -11.88 -23.73 34.64
CA TYR A 308 -11.94 -25.20 34.72
C TYR A 308 -11.25 -25.89 33.53
N ASN A 309 -11.26 -25.29 32.34
CA ASN A 309 -10.65 -25.84 31.13
C ASN A 309 -10.06 -24.72 30.24
N ARG A 310 -8.89 -24.20 30.65
CA ARG A 310 -8.18 -23.12 29.93
C ARG A 310 -7.72 -23.56 28.56
N GLU A 311 -6.98 -24.66 28.51
CA GLU A 311 -6.34 -25.18 27.31
C GLU A 311 -7.36 -25.52 26.21
N GLY A 312 -8.45 -26.22 26.56
CA GLY A 312 -9.48 -26.57 25.59
C GLY A 312 -10.24 -25.36 25.03
N THR A 313 -10.48 -24.34 25.86
CA THR A 313 -11.19 -23.12 25.43
C THR A 313 -10.30 -22.25 24.53
N ILE A 314 -9.03 -22.06 24.92
CA ILE A 314 -8.04 -21.31 24.14
C ILE A 314 -7.77 -22.01 22.81
N SER A 315 -7.60 -23.33 22.80
CA SER A 315 -7.34 -24.10 21.58
C SER A 315 -8.50 -24.00 20.58
N LYS A 316 -9.75 -24.03 21.06
CA LYS A 316 -10.92 -23.83 20.18
C LYS A 316 -10.93 -22.46 19.51
N LEU A 317 -10.71 -21.39 20.28
CA LEU A 317 -10.65 -20.03 19.75
C LEU A 317 -9.51 -19.86 18.74
N ILE A 318 -8.36 -20.48 19.01
CA ILE A 318 -7.24 -20.50 18.06
C ILE A 318 -7.67 -21.26 16.80
N CYS A 319 -8.23 -22.47 16.90
CA CYS A 319 -8.70 -23.22 15.73
C CYS A 319 -9.69 -22.43 14.87
N GLU A 320 -10.69 -21.79 15.48
CA GLU A 320 -11.64 -20.94 14.75
C GLU A 320 -10.93 -19.81 14.01
N MET A 321 -9.97 -19.14 14.65
CA MET A 321 -9.15 -18.10 14.01
C MET A 321 -8.28 -18.66 12.87
N GLU A 322 -7.71 -19.86 13.03
CA GLU A 322 -6.94 -20.55 11.99
C GLU A 322 -7.81 -20.88 10.77
N ASP A 323 -9.05 -21.30 11.00
CA ASP A 323 -10.00 -21.57 9.92
C ASP A 323 -10.46 -20.28 9.24
N PHE A 324 -10.74 -19.21 10.00
CA PHE A 324 -11.06 -17.90 9.43
C PHE A 324 -9.92 -17.31 8.61
N THR A 325 -8.68 -17.43 9.07
CA THR A 325 -7.50 -16.92 8.34
C THR A 325 -7.26 -17.71 7.07
N LYS A 326 -7.36 -19.05 7.11
CA LYS A 326 -7.32 -19.88 5.89
C LYS A 326 -8.43 -19.50 4.91
N ASN A 327 -9.66 -19.34 5.39
CA ASN A 327 -10.78 -18.93 4.53
C ASN A 327 -10.54 -17.55 3.90
N LEU A 328 -9.95 -16.62 4.64
CA LEU A 328 -9.61 -15.30 4.13
C LEU A 328 -8.49 -15.35 3.08
N GLU A 329 -7.48 -16.19 3.28
CA GLU A 329 -6.42 -16.44 2.30
C GLU A 329 -6.94 -17.11 1.03
N THR A 330 -7.82 -18.10 1.13
CA THR A 330 -8.42 -18.75 -0.05
C THR A 330 -9.28 -17.76 -0.85
N HIS A 331 -10.08 -16.94 -0.18
CA HIS A 331 -10.88 -15.91 -0.84
C HIS A 331 -10.00 -14.83 -1.49
N LYS A 332 -8.91 -14.40 -0.84
CA LYS A 332 -7.94 -13.48 -1.45
C LYS A 332 -7.32 -14.08 -2.71
N ALA A 333 -6.89 -15.33 -2.65
CA ALA A 333 -6.31 -16.03 -3.80
C ALA A 333 -7.32 -16.17 -4.96
N MET A 334 -8.59 -16.47 -4.66
CA MET A 334 -9.66 -16.47 -5.65
C MET A 334 -9.86 -15.09 -6.30
N VAL A 335 -9.94 -14.02 -5.50
CA VAL A 335 -10.09 -12.66 -6.02
C VAL A 335 -8.91 -12.26 -6.90
N ASP A 336 -7.68 -12.59 -6.51
CA ASP A 336 -6.49 -12.28 -7.31
C ASP A 336 -6.43 -13.11 -8.60
N SER A 337 -6.89 -14.37 -8.56
CA SER A 337 -7.07 -15.20 -9.76
C SER A 337 -8.07 -14.55 -10.74
N GLU A 338 -9.26 -14.18 -10.27
CA GLU A 338 -10.29 -13.54 -11.08
C GLU A 338 -9.82 -12.19 -11.64
N ARG A 339 -9.08 -11.39 -10.85
CA ARG A 339 -8.45 -10.15 -11.32
C ARG A 339 -7.49 -10.42 -12.47
N ASN A 340 -6.64 -11.44 -12.35
CA ASN A 340 -5.68 -11.79 -13.38
C ASN A 340 -6.39 -12.29 -14.65
N GLN A 341 -7.45 -13.08 -14.50
CA GLN A 341 -8.29 -13.51 -15.64
C GLN A 341 -8.91 -12.30 -16.35
N PHE A 342 -9.47 -11.34 -15.62
CA PHE A 342 -10.01 -10.11 -16.19
C PHE A 342 -8.94 -9.31 -16.95
N VAL A 343 -7.75 -9.15 -16.38
CA VAL A 343 -6.65 -8.42 -17.03
C VAL A 343 -6.21 -9.14 -18.31
N GLN A 344 -6.11 -10.47 -18.30
CA GLN A 344 -5.80 -11.25 -19.50
C GLN A 344 -6.88 -11.11 -20.56
N PHE A 345 -8.15 -11.22 -20.18
CA PHE A 345 -9.30 -11.00 -21.06
C PHE A 345 -9.23 -9.62 -21.72
N ALA A 346 -9.00 -8.56 -20.94
CA ALA A 346 -8.89 -7.20 -21.45
C ALA A 346 -7.72 -7.03 -22.42
N ASN A 347 -6.59 -7.69 -22.17
CA ASN A 347 -5.42 -7.60 -23.05
C ASN A 347 -5.61 -8.30 -24.40
N ILE A 348 -6.32 -9.42 -24.43
CA ILE A 348 -6.52 -10.22 -25.64
C ILE A 348 -7.68 -9.67 -26.48
N ASN A 349 -8.81 -9.34 -25.84
CA ASN A 349 -10.06 -9.08 -26.56
C ASN A 349 -10.31 -7.59 -26.85
N VAL A 350 -9.70 -6.65 -26.11
CA VAL A 350 -9.92 -5.21 -26.31
C VAL A 350 -8.87 -4.64 -27.25
N LYS A 351 -9.31 -4.29 -28.48
CA LYS A 351 -8.46 -3.67 -29.51
C LYS A 351 -8.11 -2.22 -29.20
N ASP A 352 -9.02 -1.45 -28.61
CA ASP A 352 -8.79 -0.04 -28.26
C ASP A 352 -7.84 0.04 -27.06
N ILE A 353 -6.67 0.66 -27.30
CA ILE A 353 -5.60 0.81 -26.32
C ILE A 353 -6.07 1.58 -25.07
N ARG A 354 -6.85 2.66 -25.23
CA ARG A 354 -7.28 3.51 -24.11
C ARG A 354 -8.31 2.79 -23.24
N LEU A 355 -9.28 2.11 -23.87
CA LEU A 355 -10.27 1.32 -23.13
C LEU A 355 -9.62 0.17 -22.38
N ARG A 356 -8.64 -0.50 -23.00
CA ARG A 356 -7.85 -1.55 -22.37
C ARG A 356 -7.09 -1.05 -21.15
N GLU A 357 -6.34 0.05 -21.28
CA GLU A 357 -5.59 0.63 -20.17
C GLU A 357 -6.51 1.08 -19.02
N MET A 358 -7.64 1.70 -19.34
CA MET A 358 -8.63 2.11 -18.34
C MET A 358 -9.25 0.90 -17.63
N ALA A 359 -9.48 -0.20 -18.34
CA ALA A 359 -9.98 -1.44 -17.75
C ALA A 359 -8.97 -2.08 -16.80
N VAL A 360 -7.73 -2.23 -17.27
CA VAL A 360 -6.65 -2.89 -16.54
C VAL A 360 -6.21 -2.07 -15.32
N SER A 361 -6.04 -0.76 -15.48
CA SER A 361 -5.61 0.13 -14.39
C SER A 361 -6.64 0.24 -13.27
N GLY A 362 -7.93 0.24 -13.62
CA GLY A 362 -9.02 0.28 -12.65
C GLY A 362 -9.02 -0.90 -11.68
N ILE A 363 -8.80 -2.11 -12.19
CA ILE A 363 -8.77 -3.32 -11.35
C ILE A 363 -7.43 -3.53 -10.65
N LYS A 364 -6.30 -3.14 -11.26
CA LYS A 364 -4.98 -3.28 -10.62
C LYS A 364 -4.78 -2.35 -9.43
N ASN A 365 -5.27 -1.11 -9.53
CA ASN A 365 -4.97 -0.08 -8.53
C ASN A 365 -5.97 -0.06 -7.36
N LYS A 366 -7.22 -0.49 -7.59
CA LYS A 366 -8.30 -0.39 -6.59
C LYS A 366 -8.37 -1.65 -5.73
N ARG A 367 -8.00 -1.52 -4.46
CA ARG A 367 -7.97 -2.64 -3.50
C ARG A 367 -9.24 -2.78 -2.69
N VAL A 368 -10.02 -1.71 -2.54
CA VAL A 368 -11.23 -1.69 -1.72
C VAL A 368 -12.46 -2.01 -2.57
N PHE A 369 -13.36 -2.85 -2.07
CA PHE A 369 -14.56 -3.28 -2.79
C PHE A 369 -15.44 -2.12 -3.27
N HIS A 370 -15.63 -1.08 -2.44
CA HIS A 370 -16.43 0.09 -2.82
C HIS A 370 -15.84 0.84 -4.03
N GLU A 371 -14.51 0.95 -4.12
CA GLU A 371 -13.84 1.63 -5.24
C GLU A 371 -14.02 0.86 -6.54
N VAL A 372 -14.04 -0.48 -6.46
CA VAL A 372 -14.27 -1.37 -7.61
C VAL A 372 -15.70 -1.20 -8.14
N LEU A 373 -16.70 -1.14 -7.26
CA LEU A 373 -18.09 -0.87 -7.67
C LEU A 373 -18.26 0.50 -8.33
N GLU A 374 -17.61 1.53 -7.78
CA GLU A 374 -17.65 2.87 -8.38
C GLU A 374 -16.96 2.88 -9.75
N TRP A 375 -15.83 2.17 -9.87
CA TRP A 375 -15.14 2.00 -11.15
C TRP A 375 -16.01 1.28 -12.17
N GLU A 376 -16.68 0.20 -11.80
CA GLU A 376 -17.59 -0.55 -12.68
C GLU A 376 -18.67 0.38 -13.25
N LYS A 377 -19.30 1.19 -12.38
CA LYS A 377 -20.32 2.16 -12.79
C LYS A 377 -19.76 3.21 -13.76
N ASN A 378 -18.56 3.72 -13.51
CA ASN A 378 -17.91 4.70 -14.38
C ASN A 378 -17.47 4.09 -15.71
N MET A 379 -17.01 2.84 -15.69
CA MET A 379 -16.68 2.08 -16.88
C MET A 379 -17.93 1.84 -17.74
N GLY A 380 -19.04 1.43 -17.13
CA GLY A 380 -20.33 1.28 -17.81
C GLY A 380 -20.80 2.57 -18.49
N LYS A 381 -20.69 3.72 -17.82
CA LYS A 381 -20.99 5.03 -18.43
C LYS A 381 -20.08 5.34 -19.63
N THR A 382 -18.79 5.01 -19.52
CA THR A 382 -17.81 5.26 -20.58
C THR A 382 -18.07 4.37 -21.79
N LEU A 383 -18.33 3.07 -21.58
CA LEU A 383 -18.71 2.13 -22.62
C LEU A 383 -19.98 2.58 -23.34
N ASN A 384 -21.02 2.98 -22.60
CA ASN A 384 -22.25 3.50 -23.20
C ASN A 384 -22.00 4.77 -24.05
N ARG A 385 -21.09 5.65 -23.61
CA ARG A 385 -20.71 6.82 -24.41
C ARG A 385 -19.99 6.43 -25.69
N VAL A 386 -19.06 5.48 -25.60
CA VAL A 386 -18.30 4.98 -26.75
C VAL A 386 -19.22 4.29 -27.76
N ILE A 387 -20.13 3.44 -27.30
CA ILE A 387 -21.16 2.80 -28.13
C ILE A 387 -21.97 3.85 -28.87
N ARG A 388 -22.51 4.86 -28.17
CA ARG A 388 -23.28 5.95 -28.81
C ARG A 388 -22.48 6.73 -29.85
N ILE A 389 -21.19 6.96 -29.62
CA ILE A 389 -20.32 7.64 -30.61
C ILE A 389 -20.16 6.74 -31.84
N HIS A 390 -19.90 5.45 -31.67
CA HIS A 390 -19.77 4.52 -32.80
C HIS A 390 -21.08 4.33 -33.55
N GLU A 391 -22.22 4.21 -32.86
CA GLU A 391 -23.54 4.18 -33.47
C GLU A 391 -23.79 5.45 -34.30
N LYS A 392 -23.48 6.63 -33.74
CA LYS A 392 -23.61 7.89 -34.45
C LYS A 392 -22.71 7.95 -35.69
N ASN A 393 -21.45 7.56 -35.56
CA ASN A 393 -20.53 7.53 -36.69
C ASN A 393 -21.01 6.54 -37.77
N MET A 394 -21.53 5.38 -37.38
CA MET A 394 -22.09 4.40 -38.31
C MET A 394 -23.32 4.96 -39.03
N MET A 395 -24.20 5.68 -38.34
CA MET A 395 -25.32 6.39 -38.94
C MET A 395 -24.86 7.50 -39.90
N GLU A 396 -23.81 8.25 -39.55
CA GLU A 396 -23.24 9.27 -40.42
C GLU A 396 -22.65 8.67 -41.69
N HIS A 397 -21.89 7.57 -41.59
CA HIS A 397 -21.36 6.86 -42.75
C HIS A 397 -22.45 6.23 -43.62
N ASP A 398 -23.51 5.67 -43.04
CA ASP A 398 -24.65 5.17 -43.82
C ASP A 398 -25.36 6.33 -44.56
N LYS A 399 -25.48 7.49 -43.93
CA LYS A 399 -26.01 8.69 -44.58
C LYS A 399 -25.11 9.16 -45.74
N GLU A 400 -23.80 9.18 -45.55
CA GLU A 400 -22.82 9.51 -46.60
C GLU A 400 -22.90 8.52 -47.77
N LEU A 401 -23.01 7.22 -47.49
CA LEU A 401 -23.19 6.17 -48.49
C LEU A 401 -24.48 6.37 -49.30
N ASN A 402 -25.60 6.62 -48.60
CA ASN A 402 -26.88 6.89 -49.26
C ASN A 402 -26.83 8.17 -50.12
N GLN A 403 -26.13 9.22 -49.67
CA GLN A 403 -25.88 10.41 -50.50
C GLN A 403 -25.05 10.09 -51.74
N PHE A 404 -23.99 9.29 -51.59
CA PHE A 404 -23.16 8.85 -52.70
C PHE A 404 -23.97 8.05 -53.75
N ILE A 405 -24.79 7.09 -53.30
CA ILE A 405 -25.70 6.33 -54.16
C ILE A 405 -26.68 7.28 -54.88
N GLN A 406 -27.26 8.25 -54.16
CA GLN A 406 -28.15 9.25 -54.76
C GLN A 406 -27.43 10.08 -55.84
N TYR A 407 -26.18 10.49 -55.61
CA TYR A 407 -25.40 11.23 -56.60
C TYR A 407 -25.12 10.38 -57.84
N LEU A 408 -24.70 9.12 -57.67
CA LEU A 408 -24.49 8.20 -58.79
C LEU A 408 -25.79 7.99 -59.57
N TYR A 409 -26.90 7.74 -58.88
CA TYR A 409 -28.20 7.56 -59.50
C TYR A 409 -28.62 8.80 -60.31
N THR A 410 -28.49 9.99 -59.73
CA THR A 410 -28.87 11.26 -60.38
C THR A 410 -28.01 11.50 -61.62
N TYR A 411 -26.70 11.25 -61.51
CA TYR A 411 -25.77 11.37 -62.64
C TYR A 411 -26.12 10.39 -63.77
N LEU A 412 -26.39 9.13 -63.47
CA LEU A 412 -26.73 8.11 -64.46
C LEU A 412 -28.10 8.37 -65.12
N SER A 413 -29.08 8.81 -64.34
CA SER A 413 -30.40 9.20 -64.84
C SER A 413 -30.29 10.41 -65.78
N THR A 414 -29.53 11.43 -65.39
CA THR A 414 -29.23 12.59 -66.24
C THR A 414 -28.55 12.15 -67.54
N LEU A 415 -27.55 11.26 -67.47
CA LEU A 415 -26.85 10.74 -68.64
C LEU A 415 -27.81 9.99 -69.58
N ALA A 416 -28.70 9.16 -69.05
CA ALA A 416 -29.70 8.46 -69.85
C ALA A 416 -30.73 9.39 -70.49
N ASP A 417 -31.17 10.43 -69.79
CA ASP A 417 -32.06 11.45 -70.35
C ASP A 417 -31.37 12.23 -71.46
N GLU A 418 -30.12 12.62 -71.26
CA GLU A 418 -29.32 13.29 -72.29
C GLU A 418 -29.15 12.40 -73.54
N MET A 419 -28.89 11.09 -73.37
CA MET A 419 -28.86 10.15 -74.50
C MET A 419 -30.18 10.07 -75.25
N ARG A 420 -31.33 10.17 -74.56
CA ARG A 420 -32.67 10.22 -75.19
C ARG A 420 -32.90 11.52 -75.97
N THR A 421 -32.14 12.59 -75.71
CA THR A 421 -32.24 13.84 -76.47
C THR A 421 -31.43 13.85 -77.76
N ILE A 422 -30.33 13.08 -77.86
CA ILE A 422 -29.46 13.02 -79.04
C ILE A 422 -30.24 12.81 -80.36
N PRO A 423 -31.24 11.90 -80.46
CA PRO A 423 -32.04 11.74 -81.67
C PRO A 423 -32.71 13.02 -82.18
N LYS A 424 -33.16 13.90 -81.27
CA LYS A 424 -33.81 15.16 -81.63
C LYS A 424 -32.87 16.10 -82.39
N ASN A 425 -31.58 15.92 -82.18
CA ASN A 425 -30.51 16.69 -82.82
C ASN A 425 -30.04 16.06 -84.13
N THR A 426 -30.72 15.00 -84.58
CA THR A 426 -30.55 14.39 -85.90
C THR A 426 -31.76 14.65 -86.82
N LYS A 427 -32.59 15.65 -86.50
CA LYS A 427 -33.78 16.00 -87.28
C LYS A 427 -33.39 16.69 -88.59
N VAL A 428 -34.00 16.24 -89.68
CA VAL A 428 -33.90 16.88 -91.00
C VAL A 428 -35.29 17.20 -91.53
N LYS A 429 -35.41 18.32 -92.25
CA LYS A 429 -36.66 18.76 -92.87
C LYS A 429 -36.86 18.06 -94.20
N ILE A 430 -37.99 17.39 -94.40
CA ILE A 430 -38.34 16.65 -95.62
C ILE A 430 -39.75 17.07 -96.06
N GLY A 431 -39.84 17.81 -97.16
CA GLY A 431 -41.09 18.50 -97.51
C GLY A 431 -41.46 19.49 -96.41
N ASP A 432 -42.64 19.32 -95.83
CA ASP A 432 -43.13 20.14 -94.71
C ASP A 432 -42.89 19.51 -93.32
N ASP A 433 -42.44 18.25 -93.25
CA ASP A 433 -42.27 17.51 -91.99
C ASP A 433 -40.81 17.42 -91.53
N TRP A 434 -40.59 17.45 -90.21
CA TRP A 434 -39.30 17.13 -89.59
C TRP A 434 -39.22 15.66 -89.19
N LYS A 435 -38.19 14.95 -89.65
CA LYS A 435 -37.97 13.54 -89.33
C LYS A 435 -36.61 13.32 -88.66
N GLU A 436 -36.62 12.58 -87.56
CA GLU A 436 -35.41 12.06 -86.90
C GLU A 436 -34.81 10.92 -87.72
N ILE A 437 -33.50 11.00 -87.98
CA ILE A 437 -32.77 9.97 -88.73
C ILE A 437 -32.46 8.78 -87.83
N PHE A 438 -32.07 9.05 -86.60
CA PHE A 438 -31.79 8.05 -85.59
C PHE A 438 -32.92 7.94 -84.59
N GLN A 439 -33.09 6.75 -84.03
CA GLN A 439 -33.90 6.49 -82.86
C GLN A 439 -33.01 5.74 -81.87
N ILE A 440 -32.73 6.35 -80.72
CA ILE A 440 -31.97 5.75 -79.63
C ILE A 440 -32.95 5.42 -78.52
N GLN A 441 -33.21 4.12 -78.32
CA GLN A 441 -34.09 3.63 -77.27
C GLN A 441 -33.23 3.22 -76.07
N VAL A 442 -33.15 4.11 -75.08
CA VAL A 442 -32.50 3.86 -73.79
C VAL A 442 -33.53 3.20 -72.86
N PRO A 443 -33.26 1.98 -72.33
CA PRO A 443 -34.12 1.34 -71.34
C PRO A 443 -34.45 2.28 -70.16
N SER A 444 -35.66 2.18 -69.63
CA SER A 444 -36.05 2.81 -68.38
C SER A 444 -35.95 1.80 -67.23
N TRP A 445 -35.75 2.32 -66.03
CA TRP A 445 -35.72 1.58 -64.77
C TRP A 445 -36.51 2.36 -63.72
N GLU A 446 -36.96 1.67 -62.68
CA GLU A 446 -37.56 2.31 -61.51
C GLU A 446 -36.46 2.92 -60.62
N GLU A 447 -36.76 4.03 -59.96
CA GLU A 447 -35.79 4.74 -59.12
C GLU A 447 -35.26 3.86 -57.99
N GLU A 448 -36.14 3.15 -57.29
CA GLU A 448 -35.78 2.28 -56.17
C GLU A 448 -34.95 1.09 -56.63
N GLU A 449 -35.34 0.42 -57.73
CA GLU A 449 -34.56 -0.69 -58.31
C GLU A 449 -33.16 -0.22 -58.75
N GLY A 450 -33.06 0.95 -59.39
CA GLY A 450 -31.80 1.52 -59.84
C GLY A 450 -30.85 1.87 -58.68
N LYS A 451 -31.37 2.44 -57.59
CA LYS A 451 -30.57 2.73 -56.37
C LYS A 451 -30.10 1.45 -55.70
N GLU A 452 -30.94 0.43 -55.65
CA GLU A 452 -30.60 -0.86 -55.04
C GLU A 452 -29.52 -1.60 -55.84
N GLU A 453 -29.57 -1.58 -57.17
CA GLU A 453 -28.51 -2.15 -57.99
C GLU A 453 -27.17 -1.39 -57.87
N ILE A 454 -27.22 -0.06 -57.71
CA ILE A 454 -26.01 0.73 -57.38
C ILE A 454 -25.48 0.35 -55.99
N ARG A 455 -26.35 0.19 -54.99
CA ARG A 455 -25.96 -0.23 -53.64
C ARG A 455 -25.25 -1.58 -53.68
N LYS A 456 -25.85 -2.59 -54.32
CA LYS A 456 -25.24 -3.92 -54.51
C LYS A 456 -23.87 -3.84 -55.19
N HIS A 457 -23.72 -2.96 -56.18
CA HIS A 457 -22.43 -2.75 -56.85
C HIS A 457 -21.39 -2.11 -55.93
N VAL A 458 -21.79 -1.13 -55.10
CA VAL A 458 -20.89 -0.52 -54.10
C VAL A 458 -20.48 -1.54 -53.04
N ASP A 459 -21.41 -2.36 -52.54
CA ASP A 459 -21.12 -3.43 -51.59
C ASP A 459 -20.17 -4.48 -52.20
N TRP A 460 -20.39 -4.82 -53.48
CA TRP A 460 -19.47 -5.66 -54.24
C TRP A 460 -18.08 -5.02 -54.36
N MET A 461 -17.98 -3.71 -54.64
CA MET A 461 -16.70 -3.00 -54.69
C MET A 461 -15.99 -3.05 -53.33
N ILE A 462 -16.68 -2.79 -52.23
CA ILE A 462 -16.12 -2.84 -50.86
C ILE A 462 -15.58 -4.24 -50.56
N SER A 463 -16.39 -5.28 -50.76
CA SER A 463 -15.96 -6.67 -50.53
C SER A 463 -14.80 -7.11 -51.44
N LYS A 464 -14.66 -6.49 -52.62
CA LYS A 464 -13.53 -6.71 -53.52
C LYS A 464 -12.26 -6.05 -53.01
N LEU A 465 -12.34 -4.82 -52.50
CA LEU A 465 -11.20 -4.09 -51.94
C LEU A 465 -10.63 -4.74 -50.69
N GLU A 466 -11.45 -5.48 -49.93
CA GLU A 466 -11.02 -6.24 -48.75
C GLU A 466 -10.19 -7.49 -49.10
N LYS A 467 -10.05 -7.86 -50.38
CA LYS A 467 -9.26 -9.03 -50.81
C LYS A 467 -7.77 -8.73 -50.87
N GLU A 468 -6.98 -9.76 -50.59
CA GLU A 468 -5.51 -9.72 -50.61
C GLU A 468 -4.90 -9.31 -51.96
N GLU A 469 -5.68 -9.35 -53.05
CA GLU A 469 -5.26 -8.89 -54.39
C GLU A 469 -4.92 -7.38 -54.46
N PHE A 470 -5.33 -6.61 -53.45
CA PHE A 470 -5.03 -5.18 -53.31
C PHE A 470 -3.97 -4.88 -52.24
N LEU A 471 -3.33 -5.91 -51.67
CA LEU A 471 -2.21 -5.76 -50.76
C LEU A 471 -0.88 -5.91 -51.53
N ASP A 472 0.08 -5.07 -51.22
CA ASP A 472 1.46 -5.18 -51.70
C ASP A 472 2.26 -6.23 -50.90
N GLU A 473 3.49 -6.53 -51.33
CA GLU A 473 4.37 -7.55 -50.73
C GLU A 473 4.65 -7.31 -49.22
N GLU A 474 4.45 -6.09 -48.72
CA GLU A 474 4.55 -5.72 -47.30
C GLU A 474 3.23 -5.84 -46.52
N GLY A 475 2.14 -6.30 -47.15
CA GLY A 475 0.81 -6.41 -46.52
C GLY A 475 0.10 -5.06 -46.34
N LYS A 476 0.50 -4.01 -47.08
CA LYS A 476 -0.16 -2.69 -47.11
C LYS A 476 -0.97 -2.52 -48.38
N GLU A 477 -2.02 -1.70 -48.32
CA GLU A 477 -2.88 -1.40 -49.47
C GLU A 477 -2.12 -0.70 -50.62
N ASP A 478 -2.15 -1.30 -51.81
CA ASP A 478 -1.63 -0.70 -53.04
C ASP A 478 -2.60 0.36 -53.56
N GLN A 479 -2.38 1.60 -53.14
CA GLN A 479 -3.20 2.75 -53.54
C GLN A 479 -3.28 2.94 -55.06
N GLY A 480 -2.23 2.55 -55.81
CA GLY A 480 -2.19 2.66 -57.26
C GLY A 480 -3.11 1.67 -57.96
N LYS A 481 -3.12 0.40 -57.51
CA LYS A 481 -4.04 -0.62 -58.01
C LYS A 481 -5.49 -0.32 -57.61
N ILE A 482 -5.71 0.08 -56.35
CA ILE A 482 -7.04 0.43 -55.84
C ILE A 482 -7.65 1.56 -56.65
N LYS A 483 -6.92 2.65 -56.88
CA LYS A 483 -7.42 3.80 -57.66
C LYS A 483 -7.81 3.40 -59.08
N LYS A 484 -6.96 2.64 -59.79
CA LYS A 484 -7.26 2.14 -61.14
C LYS A 484 -8.48 1.22 -61.16
N ALA A 485 -8.64 0.36 -60.15
CA ALA A 485 -9.78 -0.54 -60.04
C ALA A 485 -11.09 0.24 -59.81
N ILE A 486 -11.09 1.19 -58.87
CA ILE A 486 -12.24 2.05 -58.59
C ILE A 486 -12.61 2.90 -59.82
N GLU A 487 -11.63 3.51 -60.49
CA GLU A 487 -11.87 4.27 -61.72
C GLU A 487 -12.53 3.41 -62.79
N ASN A 488 -12.13 2.14 -62.93
CA ASN A 488 -12.74 1.20 -63.86
C ASN A 488 -14.17 0.81 -63.44
N TRP A 489 -14.39 0.48 -62.16
CA TRP A 489 -15.70 0.05 -61.65
C TRP A 489 -16.76 1.15 -61.65
N LEU A 490 -16.34 2.42 -61.52
CA LEU A 490 -17.21 3.59 -61.56
C LEU A 490 -17.36 4.21 -62.96
N GLN A 491 -16.85 3.56 -64.01
CA GLN A 491 -17.06 4.03 -65.38
C GLN A 491 -18.56 4.06 -65.70
N SER A 492 -19.01 5.15 -66.31
CA SER A 492 -20.43 5.35 -66.63
C SER A 492 -21.00 4.24 -67.51
N LYS A 493 -20.20 3.65 -68.41
CA LYS A 493 -20.59 2.50 -69.25
C LYS A 493 -20.97 1.27 -68.40
N GLN A 494 -20.17 0.96 -67.38
CA GLN A 494 -20.40 -0.19 -66.52
C GLN A 494 -21.62 0.06 -65.61
N LEU A 495 -21.68 1.23 -64.99
CA LEU A 495 -22.79 1.61 -64.10
C LEU A 495 -24.13 1.65 -64.83
N LEU A 496 -24.18 2.17 -66.06
CA LEU A 496 -25.40 2.13 -66.89
C LEU A 496 -25.84 0.70 -67.18
N ASN A 497 -24.91 -0.21 -67.49
CA ASN A 497 -25.25 -1.60 -67.75
C ASN A 497 -25.87 -2.29 -66.53
N ILE A 498 -25.38 -1.95 -65.33
CA ILE A 498 -25.87 -2.47 -64.05
C ILE A 498 -27.32 -2.00 -63.82
N ILE A 499 -27.58 -0.69 -63.85
CA ILE A 499 -28.93 -0.16 -63.57
C ILE A 499 -29.97 -0.53 -64.64
N MET A 500 -29.52 -0.78 -65.88
CA MET A 500 -30.40 -1.25 -66.95
C MET A 500 -30.71 -2.76 -66.86
N GLY A 501 -30.15 -3.49 -65.88
CA GLY A 501 -30.35 -4.92 -65.71
C GLY A 501 -29.84 -5.74 -66.91
N GLY A 502 -28.73 -5.31 -67.52
CA GLY A 502 -28.17 -5.93 -68.73
C GLY A 502 -28.96 -5.70 -70.01
N LYS A 503 -29.99 -4.83 -70.00
CA LYS A 503 -30.71 -4.43 -71.22
C LYS A 503 -29.84 -3.49 -72.06
N GLU A 504 -29.68 -3.82 -73.33
CA GLU A 504 -28.89 -3.01 -74.26
C GLU A 504 -29.65 -1.79 -74.78
N ILE A 505 -28.92 -0.70 -75.05
CA ILE A 505 -29.45 0.49 -75.72
C ILE A 505 -29.65 0.16 -77.20
N LYS A 506 -30.90 0.20 -77.66
CA LYS A 506 -31.24 -0.14 -79.05
C LYS A 506 -31.15 1.10 -79.93
N VAL A 507 -30.21 1.10 -80.87
CA VAL A 507 -30.07 2.15 -81.87
C VAL A 507 -30.69 1.69 -83.18
N ARG A 508 -31.54 2.53 -83.77
CA ARG A 508 -32.13 2.32 -85.09
C ARG A 508 -31.93 3.54 -85.96
N CYS A 509 -31.84 3.35 -87.26
CA CYS A 509 -31.67 4.44 -88.22
C CYS A 509 -32.60 4.27 -89.42
N ARG A 510 -33.06 5.38 -89.98
CA ARG A 510 -33.73 5.40 -91.27
C ARG A 510 -32.71 5.42 -92.40
N LYS A 511 -33.02 4.77 -93.51
CA LYS A 511 -32.22 4.84 -94.73
C LYS A 511 -32.58 6.11 -95.48
N VAL A 512 -31.58 6.92 -95.80
CA VAL A 512 -31.75 8.11 -96.63
C VAL A 512 -31.44 7.73 -98.07
N THR A 513 -32.36 7.99 -99.00
CA THR A 513 -32.20 7.70 -100.43
C THR A 513 -31.63 8.89 -101.18
N ASN A 514 -31.20 8.64 -102.41
CA ASN A 514 -30.49 9.60 -103.27
C ASN A 514 -31.30 10.88 -103.56
N ASP A 515 -32.63 10.77 -103.56
CA ASP A 515 -33.56 11.86 -103.83
C ASP A 515 -33.82 12.75 -102.60
N GLY A 516 -33.01 12.63 -101.54
CA GLY A 516 -33.22 13.35 -100.28
C GLY A 516 -34.45 12.91 -99.49
N LYS A 517 -35.04 11.75 -99.85
CA LYS A 517 -36.16 11.14 -99.13
C LYS A 517 -35.62 10.19 -98.06
N VAL A 518 -36.25 10.19 -96.89
CA VAL A 518 -35.91 9.28 -95.80
C VAL A 518 -36.96 8.18 -95.70
N SER A 519 -36.51 6.93 -95.57
CA SER A 519 -37.39 5.77 -95.41
C SER A 519 -38.29 5.93 -94.19
N ASN A 520 -39.57 5.58 -94.31
CA ASN A 520 -40.46 5.58 -93.15
C ASN A 520 -40.09 4.48 -92.14
N MET A 521 -39.45 3.39 -92.62
CA MET A 521 -39.00 2.27 -91.79
C MET A 521 -37.66 2.56 -91.11
N TYR A 522 -37.56 2.13 -89.86
CA TYR A 522 -36.31 2.09 -89.08
C TYR A 522 -35.64 0.72 -89.21
N TYR A 523 -34.33 0.71 -89.42
CA TYR A 523 -33.49 -0.50 -89.42
C TYR A 523 -32.64 -0.51 -88.15
N SER A 524 -32.41 -1.68 -87.56
CA SER A 524 -31.54 -1.79 -86.39
C SER A 524 -30.08 -1.48 -86.73
N TRP A 525 -29.29 -1.12 -85.73
CA TRP A 525 -27.86 -0.87 -85.91
C TRP A 525 -27.12 -2.08 -86.48
N GLU A 526 -27.49 -3.28 -86.04
CA GLU A 526 -26.90 -4.55 -86.46
C GLU A 526 -27.24 -4.86 -87.92
N SER A 527 -28.52 -4.73 -88.30
CA SER A 527 -28.94 -4.93 -89.70
C SER A 527 -28.33 -3.88 -90.63
N SER A 528 -28.23 -2.62 -90.17
CA SER A 528 -27.60 -1.56 -90.95
C SER A 528 -26.07 -1.66 -91.03
N ASN A 529 -25.44 -2.51 -90.21
CA ASN A 529 -24.03 -2.86 -90.36
C ASN A 529 -23.79 -3.91 -91.45
N GLN A 530 -24.83 -4.45 -92.08
CA GLN A 530 -24.74 -5.35 -93.24
C GLN A 530 -24.95 -4.61 -94.56
N TRP A 531 -25.22 -3.30 -94.53
CA TRP A 531 -25.39 -2.47 -95.72
C TRP A 531 -24.12 -2.34 -96.56
N SER A 532 -24.22 -1.75 -97.76
CA SER A 532 -23.05 -1.50 -98.60
C SER A 532 -22.02 -0.63 -97.87
N GLY A 533 -20.74 -0.74 -98.22
CA GLY A 533 -19.67 0.01 -97.56
C GLY A 533 -19.91 1.52 -97.54
N GLY A 534 -20.47 2.07 -98.62
CA GLY A 534 -20.86 3.47 -98.70
C GLY A 534 -22.06 3.82 -97.80
N GLU A 535 -23.10 2.99 -97.79
CA GLU A 535 -24.27 3.22 -96.92
C GLU A 535 -23.90 3.16 -95.42
N LYS A 536 -22.97 2.26 -95.02
CA LYS A 536 -22.44 2.23 -93.65
C LYS A 536 -21.73 3.54 -93.30
N TRP A 537 -20.91 4.06 -94.22
CA TRP A 537 -20.22 5.33 -94.03
C TRP A 537 -21.22 6.48 -93.86
N SER A 538 -22.23 6.57 -94.74
CA SER A 538 -23.27 7.61 -94.69
C SER A 538 -24.04 7.60 -93.36
N LYS A 539 -24.45 6.42 -92.89
CA LYS A 539 -25.08 6.23 -91.57
C LYS A 539 -24.17 6.71 -90.43
N ASN A 540 -22.93 6.23 -90.39
CA ASN A 540 -22.00 6.59 -89.31
C ASN A 540 -21.70 8.10 -89.31
N MET A 541 -21.60 8.70 -90.50
CA MET A 541 -21.39 10.14 -90.65
C MET A 541 -22.60 10.94 -90.16
N ALA A 542 -23.82 10.53 -90.52
CA ALA A 542 -25.03 11.15 -90.03
C ALA A 542 -25.14 11.11 -88.50
N LEU A 543 -24.76 9.98 -87.88
CA LEU A 543 -24.72 9.87 -86.42
C LEU A 543 -23.66 10.78 -85.82
N PHE A 544 -22.46 10.81 -86.39
CA PHE A 544 -21.37 11.67 -85.95
C PHE A 544 -21.75 13.15 -85.98
N LEU A 545 -22.33 13.63 -87.09
CA LEU A 545 -22.84 15.00 -87.20
C LEU A 545 -23.96 15.28 -86.19
N GLY A 546 -24.84 14.32 -85.94
CA GLY A 546 -25.87 14.42 -84.92
C GLY A 546 -25.32 14.57 -83.49
N ILE A 547 -24.30 13.80 -83.15
CA ILE A 547 -23.61 13.91 -81.86
C ILE A 547 -22.87 15.25 -81.76
N LEU A 548 -22.17 15.68 -82.80
CA LEU A 548 -21.55 17.00 -82.84
C LEU A 548 -22.56 18.13 -82.71
N ASN A 549 -23.74 17.99 -83.34
CA ASN A 549 -24.83 18.94 -83.23
C ASN A 549 -25.27 19.05 -81.77
N TYR A 550 -25.51 17.91 -81.12
CA TYR A 550 -25.85 17.85 -79.70
C TYR A 550 -24.78 18.49 -78.80
N VAL A 551 -23.50 18.17 -79.00
CA VAL A 551 -22.41 18.76 -78.19
C VAL A 551 -22.32 20.27 -78.41
N ALA A 552 -22.48 20.74 -79.65
CA ALA A 552 -22.42 22.16 -79.98
C ALA A 552 -23.56 22.95 -79.34
N GLU A 553 -24.80 22.45 -79.40
CA GLU A 553 -25.96 23.08 -78.76
C GLU A 553 -25.83 23.17 -77.24
N LYS A 554 -25.21 22.17 -76.59
CA LYS A 554 -24.97 22.20 -75.15
C LYS A 554 -23.87 23.17 -74.74
N LYS A 555 -22.87 23.41 -75.61
CA LYS A 555 -21.74 24.31 -75.31
C LYS A 555 -22.07 25.79 -75.57
N GLN A 556 -22.92 26.09 -76.53
CA GLN A 556 -23.20 27.46 -76.95
C GLN A 556 -24.68 27.64 -77.33
N HIS A 557 -25.28 28.76 -76.92
CA HIS A 557 -26.58 29.18 -77.44
C HIS A 557 -26.43 29.60 -78.89
N ILE A 558 -26.96 28.80 -79.79
CA ILE A 558 -26.88 29.05 -81.24
C ILE A 558 -28.02 29.97 -81.65
N LEU A 559 -27.68 31.05 -82.35
CA LEU A 559 -28.65 32.02 -82.86
C LEU A 559 -29.45 31.40 -84.02
N PRO A 560 -30.80 31.50 -84.03
CA PRO A 560 -31.66 30.79 -84.99
C PRO A 560 -31.48 31.17 -86.48
N ASN A 561 -30.78 32.27 -86.78
CA ASN A 561 -30.73 32.86 -88.14
C ASN A 561 -29.39 32.68 -88.88
N GLN A 562 -28.44 31.89 -88.37
CA GLN A 562 -27.21 31.58 -89.11
C GLN A 562 -27.36 30.24 -89.86
N LYS A 563 -27.31 30.29 -91.21
CA LYS A 563 -27.43 29.09 -92.08
C LYS A 563 -26.27 28.11 -91.93
N ARG A 564 -25.05 28.59 -91.62
CA ARG A 564 -23.83 27.79 -91.44
C ARG A 564 -23.03 28.37 -90.28
N HIS A 565 -23.07 27.72 -89.13
CA HIS A 565 -22.47 28.20 -87.87
C HIS A 565 -21.51 27.17 -87.25
N ARG A 566 -21.29 26.03 -87.92
CA ARG A 566 -20.41 24.96 -87.44
C ARG A 566 -19.51 24.49 -88.57
N THR A 567 -18.27 24.17 -88.27
CA THR A 567 -17.32 23.64 -89.26
C THR A 567 -16.79 22.29 -88.80
N VAL A 568 -16.84 21.30 -89.70
CA VAL A 568 -16.26 19.96 -89.48
C VAL A 568 -15.12 19.79 -90.48
N ILE A 569 -13.92 19.59 -89.94
CA ILE A 569 -12.74 19.24 -90.72
C ILE A 569 -12.61 17.73 -90.74
N MET A 570 -12.41 17.17 -91.92
CA MET A 570 -12.32 15.74 -92.12
C MET A 570 -11.10 15.38 -92.93
N ASP A 571 -10.32 14.43 -92.43
CA ASP A 571 -9.18 13.85 -93.15
C ASP A 571 -9.62 12.62 -93.93
N ASN A 572 -9.40 12.67 -95.25
CA ASN A 572 -9.80 11.72 -96.27
C ASN A 572 -11.19 11.08 -96.05
N PRO A 573 -12.26 11.87 -95.87
CA PRO A 573 -13.57 11.35 -95.48
C PRO A 573 -14.18 10.39 -96.49
N PHE A 574 -13.80 10.49 -97.77
CA PHE A 574 -14.47 9.79 -98.86
C PHE A 574 -13.94 8.40 -99.16
N GLY A 575 -12.71 8.03 -98.77
CA GLY A 575 -12.18 6.66 -98.89
C GLY A 575 -12.56 5.94 -100.21
N LYS A 576 -13.36 4.87 -100.12
CA LYS A 576 -13.97 4.14 -101.27
C LYS A 576 -15.42 4.57 -101.60
N ALA A 577 -15.98 5.49 -100.83
CA ALA A 577 -17.33 6.02 -100.95
C ALA A 577 -17.34 7.30 -101.81
N SER A 578 -17.30 7.12 -103.13
CA SER A 578 -17.28 8.22 -104.12
C SER A 578 -18.58 8.35 -104.93
N SER A 579 -19.59 7.56 -104.59
CA SER A 579 -20.85 7.52 -105.33
C SER A 579 -21.86 8.55 -104.80
N ASP A 580 -22.55 9.21 -105.73
CA ASP A 580 -23.57 10.23 -105.41
C ASP A 580 -24.66 9.70 -104.46
N HIS A 581 -25.00 8.40 -104.58
CA HIS A 581 -25.99 7.74 -103.73
C HIS A 581 -25.61 7.63 -102.24
N VAL A 582 -24.32 7.78 -101.93
CA VAL A 582 -23.80 7.72 -100.55
C VAL A 582 -23.60 9.11 -99.98
N LEU A 583 -23.13 10.03 -100.82
CA LEU A 583 -22.72 11.37 -100.45
C LEU A 583 -23.91 12.33 -100.35
N SER A 584 -24.87 12.27 -101.29
CA SER A 584 -26.08 13.11 -101.28
C SER A 584 -26.77 13.15 -99.91
N PRO A 585 -27.06 12.00 -99.27
CA PRO A 585 -27.62 11.99 -97.92
C PRO A 585 -26.82 12.78 -96.88
N VAL A 586 -25.50 12.62 -96.85
CA VAL A 586 -24.65 13.23 -95.81
C VAL A 586 -24.57 14.73 -95.98
N PHE A 587 -24.36 15.22 -97.20
CA PHE A 587 -24.33 16.66 -97.48
C PHE A 587 -25.68 17.31 -97.22
N PHE A 588 -26.78 16.63 -97.57
CA PHE A 588 -28.12 17.07 -97.23
C PHE A 588 -28.32 17.23 -95.71
N ILE A 589 -27.94 16.21 -94.93
CA ILE A 589 -28.05 16.25 -93.46
C ILE A 589 -27.18 17.37 -92.87
N ALA A 590 -25.93 17.49 -93.34
CA ALA A 590 -25.01 18.50 -92.87
C ALA A 590 -25.51 19.93 -93.15
N GLU A 591 -26.06 20.17 -94.35
CA GLU A 591 -26.66 21.45 -94.70
C GLU A 591 -27.84 21.79 -93.79
N GLN A 592 -28.74 20.83 -93.55
CA GLN A 592 -29.89 21.00 -92.65
C GLN A 592 -29.47 21.26 -91.20
N LEU A 593 -28.36 20.67 -90.75
CA LEU A 593 -27.79 20.86 -89.42
C LEU A 593 -26.83 22.06 -89.32
N GLY A 594 -26.64 22.82 -90.40
CA GLY A 594 -25.79 24.02 -90.43
C GLY A 594 -24.29 23.75 -90.35
N PHE A 595 -23.84 22.57 -90.77
CA PHE A 595 -22.43 22.20 -90.86
C PHE A 595 -21.80 22.63 -92.19
N GLN A 596 -20.63 23.23 -92.10
CA GLN A 596 -19.69 23.44 -93.20
C GLN A 596 -18.65 22.33 -93.17
N PHE A 597 -18.47 21.64 -94.29
CA PHE A 597 -17.39 20.66 -94.44
C PHE A 597 -16.11 21.30 -94.97
N ILE A 598 -15.00 20.92 -94.36
CA ILE A 598 -13.65 21.08 -94.93
C ILE A 598 -13.09 19.66 -95.03
N ALA A 599 -13.04 19.12 -96.26
CA ALA A 599 -12.53 17.79 -96.52
C ALA A 599 -11.12 17.89 -97.10
N LEU A 600 -10.15 17.24 -96.45
CA LEU A 600 -8.82 17.00 -97.00
C LEU A 600 -8.90 15.64 -97.71
N THR A 601 -8.68 15.57 -99.02
CA THR A 601 -8.75 14.28 -99.73
C THR A 601 -7.66 14.14 -100.76
N ALA A 602 -7.19 12.90 -100.94
CA ALA A 602 -6.22 12.53 -101.97
C ALA A 602 -6.86 12.33 -103.36
N HIS A 603 -8.20 12.36 -103.46
CA HIS A 603 -8.90 12.25 -104.73
C HIS A 603 -8.75 13.56 -105.52
N GLY A 604 -8.00 13.53 -106.62
CA GLY A 604 -7.79 14.70 -107.48
C GLY A 604 -8.92 14.96 -108.48
N GLU A 605 -9.68 13.93 -108.87
CA GLU A 605 -10.75 14.01 -109.87
C GLU A 605 -11.93 13.08 -109.51
N GLY A 606 -13.15 13.55 -109.76
CA GLY A 606 -14.39 12.80 -109.51
C GLY A 606 -15.62 13.69 -109.63
N ARG A 607 -16.75 13.12 -110.09
CA ARG A 607 -18.03 13.85 -110.23
C ARG A 607 -18.46 14.50 -108.90
N PHE A 608 -18.36 13.74 -107.81
CA PHE A 608 -18.73 14.18 -106.47
C PHE A 608 -17.95 15.41 -105.96
N ILE A 609 -16.67 15.59 -106.34
CA ILE A 609 -15.91 16.78 -105.93
C ILE A 609 -16.52 18.02 -106.57
N ARG A 610 -16.93 17.92 -107.84
CA ARG A 610 -17.58 19.02 -108.57
C ARG A 610 -19.02 19.25 -108.11
N ASP A 611 -19.70 18.18 -107.71
CA ASP A 611 -21.15 18.17 -107.42
C ASP A 611 -21.51 18.46 -105.95
N TYR A 612 -20.56 18.42 -105.02
CA TYR A 612 -20.83 18.75 -103.60
C TYR A 612 -19.94 19.86 -103.03
N PHE A 613 -18.79 20.15 -103.66
CA PHE A 613 -17.88 21.18 -103.17
C PHE A 613 -17.89 22.42 -104.07
N PRO A 614 -18.42 23.56 -103.58
CA PRO A 614 -18.41 24.81 -104.35
C PRO A 614 -17.00 25.41 -104.48
N VAL A 615 -16.09 25.08 -103.57
CA VAL A 615 -14.71 25.58 -103.56
C VAL A 615 -13.78 24.38 -103.38
N VAL A 616 -12.85 24.22 -104.32
CA VAL A 616 -11.87 23.13 -104.34
C VAL A 616 -10.47 23.74 -104.41
N TYR A 617 -9.61 23.37 -103.45
CA TYR A 617 -8.20 23.72 -103.45
C TYR A 617 -7.38 22.49 -103.88
N SER A 618 -6.74 22.57 -105.04
CA SER A 618 -5.80 21.56 -105.53
C SER A 618 -4.40 21.95 -105.08
N CYS A 619 -3.86 21.20 -104.13
CA CYS A 619 -2.55 21.44 -103.55
C CYS A 619 -1.52 20.50 -104.17
N LYS A 620 -0.63 21.03 -105.02
CA LYS A 620 0.44 20.27 -105.68
C LYS A 620 1.78 20.64 -105.06
N LEU A 621 2.53 19.63 -104.63
CA LEU A 621 3.91 19.79 -104.20
C LEU A 621 4.80 19.90 -105.44
N ARG A 622 5.55 21.00 -105.55
CA ARG A 622 6.61 21.16 -106.55
C ARG A 622 7.97 21.14 -105.84
N PRO A 623 8.97 20.41 -106.36
CA PRO A 623 10.32 20.49 -105.81
C PRO A 623 10.84 21.92 -105.96
N SER A 624 11.49 22.44 -104.91
CA SER A 624 12.24 23.69 -104.95
C SER A 624 13.45 23.55 -105.88
N VAL A 625 13.98 24.67 -106.37
CA VAL A 625 15.09 24.75 -107.33
C VAL A 625 16.34 24.00 -106.82
N GLU A 626 16.48 23.83 -105.51
CA GLU A 626 17.60 23.14 -104.83
C GLU A 626 17.29 21.69 -104.38
N GLY A 627 16.12 21.13 -104.72
CA GLY A 627 15.80 19.71 -104.54
C GLY A 627 15.48 19.22 -103.11
N ASP A 628 15.91 19.93 -102.07
CA ASP A 628 15.77 19.49 -100.66
C ASP A 628 14.45 19.90 -99.99
N THR A 629 13.68 20.82 -100.59
CA THR A 629 12.40 21.29 -100.06
C THR A 629 11.32 21.24 -101.13
N SER A 630 10.09 20.92 -100.74
CA SER A 630 8.93 20.95 -101.65
C SER A 630 8.05 22.16 -101.32
N VAL A 631 7.74 22.98 -102.33
CA VAL A 631 6.85 24.13 -102.20
C VAL A 631 5.42 23.70 -102.55
N LEU A 632 4.47 24.00 -101.66
CA LEU A 632 3.06 23.74 -101.90
C LEU A 632 2.48 24.82 -102.80
N THR A 633 2.18 24.48 -104.05
CA THR A 633 1.42 25.32 -104.97
C THR A 633 -0.07 25.00 -104.84
N LYS A 634 -0.92 26.04 -104.78
CA LYS A 634 -2.38 25.88 -104.71
C LYS A 634 -3.03 26.38 -106.00
N GLU A 635 -3.91 25.58 -106.57
CA GLU A 635 -4.83 25.98 -107.64
C GLU A 635 -6.25 26.00 -107.06
N LYS A 636 -6.93 27.14 -107.12
CA LYS A 636 -8.30 27.29 -106.60
C LYS A 636 -9.31 27.15 -107.74
N ASN A 637 -10.27 26.26 -107.59
CA ASN A 637 -11.42 26.13 -108.48
C ASN A 637 -12.71 26.47 -107.73
N ILE A 638 -13.53 27.34 -108.29
CA ILE A 638 -14.81 27.78 -107.71
C ILE A 638 -15.92 27.39 -108.68
N ASN A 639 -16.86 26.57 -108.21
CA ASN A 639 -18.03 26.19 -108.98
C ASN A 639 -19.18 27.18 -108.72
N TYR A 640 -19.27 28.21 -109.57
CA TYR A 640 -20.23 29.30 -109.43
C TYR A 640 -21.70 28.84 -109.46
N ALA A 641 -22.00 27.67 -110.05
CA ALA A 641 -23.35 27.12 -110.15
C ALA A 641 -23.99 26.76 -108.78
N PHE A 642 -23.19 26.62 -107.72
CA PHE A 642 -23.67 26.29 -106.37
C PHE A 642 -24.18 27.51 -105.58
N PHE A 643 -23.85 28.73 -106.00
CA PHE A 643 -24.29 29.96 -105.35
C PHE A 643 -25.62 30.40 -105.96
N LYS A 644 -26.69 29.67 -105.64
CA LYS A 644 -28.04 29.84 -106.22
C LYS A 644 -28.66 31.24 -106.08
N ASP A 645 -28.09 32.14 -105.28
CA ASP A 645 -28.64 33.47 -105.03
C ASP A 645 -27.90 34.62 -105.74
N ASN A 646 -26.86 34.38 -106.55
CA ASN A 646 -26.06 35.46 -107.19
C ASN A 646 -25.71 36.61 -106.22
N ASP A 647 -25.55 36.31 -104.93
CA ASP A 647 -25.33 37.33 -103.91
C ASP A 647 -23.91 37.93 -104.11
N PRO A 648 -23.79 39.18 -104.60
CA PRO A 648 -22.53 39.71 -105.09
C PRO A 648 -21.47 39.77 -103.98
N MET A 649 -21.89 39.97 -102.71
CA MET A 649 -20.99 40.01 -101.55
C MET A 649 -20.29 38.67 -101.26
N VAL A 650 -20.92 37.54 -101.57
CA VAL A 650 -20.33 36.20 -101.33
C VAL A 650 -19.26 35.92 -102.38
N ILE A 651 -19.53 36.29 -103.64
CA ILE A 651 -18.59 36.15 -104.76
C ILE A 651 -17.38 37.06 -104.54
N GLU A 652 -17.59 38.30 -104.08
CA GLU A 652 -16.53 39.28 -103.79
C GLU A 652 -15.63 38.86 -102.62
N ARG A 653 -16.16 38.19 -101.58
CA ARG A 653 -15.34 37.61 -100.49
C ARG A 653 -14.55 36.37 -100.92
N ILE A 654 -15.01 35.65 -101.92
CA ILE A 654 -14.33 34.45 -102.45
C ILE A 654 -13.27 34.83 -103.49
N GLY A 655 -13.38 35.99 -104.14
CA GLY A 655 -12.28 36.59 -104.89
C GLY A 655 -11.03 36.71 -104.01
N GLU A 656 -9.85 36.45 -104.57
CA GLU A 656 -8.59 36.64 -103.84
C GLU A 656 -8.47 38.11 -103.46
N ARG A 657 -8.74 38.44 -102.19
CA ARG A 657 -8.07 39.58 -101.60
C ARG A 657 -6.60 39.18 -101.52
N GLU A 658 -5.76 39.87 -102.28
CA GLU A 658 -4.31 39.80 -102.09
C GLU A 658 -4.05 39.91 -100.60
N GLN A 659 -3.38 38.89 -100.06
CA GLN A 659 -2.97 38.89 -98.67
C GLN A 659 -2.03 40.08 -98.53
N LEU A 660 -2.50 41.16 -97.89
CA LEU A 660 -1.63 42.26 -97.49
C LEU A 660 -0.43 41.62 -96.81
N SER A 661 0.76 41.85 -97.40
CA SER A 661 1.98 41.33 -96.84
C SER A 661 2.06 41.81 -95.39
N MET A 662 2.47 40.94 -94.47
CA MET A 662 2.60 41.27 -93.04
C MET A 662 3.78 42.25 -92.78
N PHE A 663 4.09 43.10 -93.76
CA PHE A 663 5.16 44.09 -93.77
C PHE A 663 4.74 45.45 -94.33
N GLU A 664 3.47 45.69 -94.59
CA GLU A 664 2.96 47.04 -94.89
C GLU A 664 1.73 47.34 -94.02
N ILE A 665 1.99 48.04 -92.90
CA ILE A 665 0.98 48.74 -92.10
C ILE A 665 0.61 50.05 -92.81
#